data_AF-A0A536EVH2-F1
#
_entry.id   AF-A0A536EVH2-F1
#
_cell.length_a   1.000
_cell.length_b   1.000
_cell.length_c   1.000
_cell.angle_alpha   90.00
_cell.angle_beta   90.00
_cell.angle_gamma   90.00
#
_symmetry.space_group_name_H-M   'P 1'
#
loop_
_entity.id
_entity.type
_entity.pdbx_description
1 polymer ?
#
loop_
_entity_poly.entity_id
_entity_poly.type
_entity_poly.pdbx_seq_one_letter_code
_entity_poly.pdbx_strand_id
1 'polypeptide(L)'
;MGPVASGHGTRSPESRQSGRNQIRLSRVASSRGARRLFARLEQRNMDQISSTPVLDRITSPADLRSLSEPELRALAEEIRQFLVATVSKTGGHLGPNLGVVELTLALHRVFRSPQDRILWDTGHQAYVHKLLTRPREGFARLRKLGGMSGYPNRSESEHDFIENSHASTGLSYAAGMAEALRRQAHTGRVVVVVGDGALTGGMAYEALNNIGHKKTPVIIVVNDNGRSYAPTIGGLAQHLAQQLTVLNPTYHATKNRVDRVLRALPAGDKAIEAGRRMKEGLKELVSPRTFFEYLGIKYSGPINGHDIEAVERTLRQVSRLKGPAVVHVITTKGRGYGPAEEDEIDHLHGVSAFDVLTAKPLSRKVTYTDVFGEALVAEAEREPRVIAITAAMGSSAGLGPFAERFPDRFFDVGIAEQHAVTFAAGLAMAGMRPVLAIYSTFLQRALDQVMMDVCLHRLPVTFVLDRAGITGDDGPSHHGIFDLTFLRAMPGMILAAASDPQELRDLVHTAIAGDAPFAIRFPKGAVGVSANAEIHPPRLLPVGEWEVLRQGSAALLLATGKLVSVAMDAAALLDKEGVPVTVVNSRYIKPLDPRLPSWARRHPVVLTLEDNVATGGFGSAVAEALAPQATASPDPVTQAAAYQQHLLGLLGQDDPAQVQAATRARLLAVLEDAGSDLRRTPAPGEWSVLELLGHLVDAEIVLSGRYRWVLSHDRPPLLGYDQDGWVERLRHNDESPDELLEVFSTLRTANLRLWDRSSAEDRRRVALHAERGAESYELMFRMLAGHDRFHLDQMRHTLGLIRAAR
;
A
#
# COMPACT_ATOMS: atom_id res chain seq x y z
N MET A 1 -46.72 30.43 26.18
CA MET A 1 -47.87 31.16 25.63
C MET A 1 -47.77 31.13 24.11
N GLY A 2 -48.83 30.70 23.40
CA GLY A 2 -49.08 31.03 21.99
C GLY A 2 -48.44 30.16 20.90
N PRO A 3 -49.21 29.39 20.12
CA PRO A 3 -48.76 28.57 18.98
C PRO A 3 -48.98 29.26 17.61
N VAL A 4 -48.20 28.91 16.59
CA VAL A 4 -48.43 29.28 15.16
C VAL A 4 -47.96 28.09 14.31
N ALA A 5 -48.85 27.22 13.80
CA ALA A 5 -49.69 27.33 12.60
C ALA A 5 -48.93 27.12 11.28
N SER A 6 -49.34 26.05 10.60
CA SER A 6 -48.95 25.53 9.30
C SER A 6 -49.26 26.47 8.12
N GLY A 7 -48.30 26.67 7.22
CA GLY A 7 -48.48 27.36 5.94
C GLY A 7 -48.11 26.48 4.76
N HIS A 8 -49.10 26.11 3.95
CA HIS A 8 -48.94 25.56 2.60
C HIS A 8 -48.44 26.64 1.63
N GLY A 9 -47.32 26.36 0.96
CA GLY A 9 -46.79 27.15 -0.16
C GLY A 9 -47.02 26.45 -1.50
N THR A 10 -47.81 27.09 -2.35
CA THR A 10 -48.27 26.71 -3.69
C THR A 10 -47.14 26.61 -4.73
N ARG A 11 -47.08 25.52 -5.51
CA ARG A 11 -46.24 25.39 -6.71
C ARG A 11 -46.88 26.10 -7.91
N SER A 12 -46.06 26.83 -8.68
CA SER A 12 -46.47 27.63 -9.84
C SER A 12 -46.90 26.78 -11.06
N PRO A 13 -47.71 27.33 -12.00
CA PRO A 13 -48.31 26.58 -13.11
C PRO A 13 -47.34 26.14 -14.23
N GLU A 14 -46.11 26.67 -14.25
CA GLU A 14 -45.13 26.41 -15.32
C GLU A 14 -44.56 24.99 -15.28
N SER A 15 -44.61 24.31 -14.12
CA SER A 15 -44.09 22.93 -13.99
C SER A 15 -45.00 21.85 -14.60
N ARG A 16 -46.25 22.19 -14.97
CA ARG A 16 -47.19 21.24 -15.58
C ARG A 16 -47.13 21.23 -17.11
N GLN A 17 -46.59 22.28 -17.73
CA GLN A 17 -46.50 22.40 -19.18
C GLN A 17 -45.20 21.78 -19.74
N SER A 18 -44.09 21.80 -18.99
CA SER A 18 -42.86 21.09 -19.38
C SER A 18 -43.01 19.56 -19.35
N GLY A 19 -43.77 19.02 -18.38
CA GLY A 19 -44.04 17.59 -18.27
C GLY A 19 -44.89 17.03 -19.42
N ARG A 20 -45.82 17.83 -19.99
CA ARG A 20 -46.62 17.41 -21.15
C ARG A 20 -45.84 17.44 -22.46
N ASN A 21 -44.86 18.34 -22.62
CA ASN A 21 -43.97 18.35 -23.78
C ASN A 21 -42.90 17.22 -23.73
N GLN A 22 -42.41 16.84 -22.54
CA GLN A 22 -41.51 15.68 -22.39
C GLN A 22 -42.20 14.34 -22.71
N ILE A 23 -43.48 14.18 -22.36
CA ILE A 23 -44.25 12.96 -22.67
C ILE A 23 -44.61 12.89 -24.17
N ARG A 24 -44.67 14.02 -24.88
CA ARG A 24 -44.93 14.06 -26.32
C ARG A 24 -43.67 13.77 -27.15
N LEU A 25 -42.50 14.17 -26.68
CA LEU A 25 -41.20 13.83 -27.29
C LEU A 25 -40.79 12.37 -27.09
N SER A 26 -41.13 11.75 -25.95
CA SER A 26 -40.84 10.33 -25.69
C SER A 26 -41.67 9.36 -26.57
N ARG A 27 -42.85 9.79 -27.06
CA ARG A 27 -43.69 9.01 -27.98
C ARG A 27 -43.28 9.08 -29.45
N VAL A 28 -42.49 10.06 -29.85
CA VAL A 28 -41.97 10.15 -31.24
C VAL A 28 -40.67 9.33 -31.38
N ALA A 29 -39.88 9.21 -30.32
CA ALA A 29 -38.65 8.40 -30.27
C ALA A 29 -38.89 6.88 -30.17
N SER A 30 -40.13 6.42 -29.95
CA SER A 30 -40.47 4.99 -29.81
C SER A 30 -40.94 4.31 -31.10
N SER A 31 -40.99 5.02 -32.24
CA SER A 31 -41.39 4.40 -33.51
C SER A 31 -40.27 3.52 -34.08
N ARG A 32 -40.63 2.34 -34.64
CA ARG A 32 -39.67 1.45 -35.32
C ARG A 32 -38.90 2.16 -36.45
N GLY A 33 -39.48 3.20 -37.06
CA GLY A 33 -38.85 4.06 -38.07
C GLY A 33 -37.76 4.96 -37.48
N ALA A 34 -38.02 5.61 -36.34
CA ALA A 34 -37.03 6.44 -35.64
C ALA A 34 -35.85 5.61 -35.13
N ARG A 35 -36.09 4.42 -34.55
CA ARG A 35 -35.00 3.52 -34.11
C ARG A 35 -34.12 3.02 -35.26
N ARG A 36 -34.70 2.76 -36.44
CA ARG A 36 -33.93 2.38 -37.64
C ARG A 36 -33.16 3.55 -38.24
N LEU A 37 -33.70 4.77 -38.15
CA LEU A 37 -33.01 5.97 -38.60
C LEU A 37 -31.86 6.34 -37.65
N PHE A 38 -32.07 6.24 -36.34
CA PHE A 38 -31.03 6.40 -35.31
C PHE A 38 -29.95 5.32 -35.42
N ALA A 39 -30.32 4.04 -35.56
CA ALA A 39 -29.34 2.96 -35.76
C ALA A 39 -28.56 3.10 -37.09
N ARG A 40 -29.18 3.65 -38.15
CA ARG A 40 -28.48 3.95 -39.42
C ARG A 40 -27.57 5.18 -39.31
N LEU A 41 -27.93 6.16 -38.48
CA LEU A 41 -27.09 7.32 -38.18
C LEU A 41 -25.94 6.93 -37.24
N GLU A 42 -26.16 6.03 -36.29
CA GLU A 42 -25.12 5.39 -35.45
C GLU A 42 -24.18 4.52 -36.29
N GLN A 43 -24.70 3.69 -37.21
CA GLN A 43 -23.86 2.94 -38.15
C GLN A 43 -23.08 3.85 -39.08
N ARG A 44 -23.69 4.91 -39.65
CA ARG A 44 -22.96 5.88 -40.49
C ARG A 44 -21.90 6.66 -39.73
N ASN A 45 -22.19 7.07 -38.49
CA ASN A 45 -21.21 7.73 -37.63
C ASN A 45 -20.10 6.76 -37.23
N MET A 46 -20.41 5.50 -36.91
CA MET A 46 -19.40 4.47 -36.64
C MET A 46 -18.55 4.14 -37.86
N ASP A 47 -19.14 4.05 -39.05
CA ASP A 47 -18.42 3.78 -40.31
C ASP A 47 -17.50 4.97 -40.67
N GLN A 48 -17.94 6.22 -40.45
CA GLN A 48 -17.09 7.41 -40.58
C GLN A 48 -16.00 7.52 -39.50
N ILE A 49 -16.27 7.09 -38.26
CA ILE A 49 -15.30 7.01 -37.16
C ILE A 49 -14.29 5.85 -37.39
N SER A 50 -14.58 4.90 -38.28
CA SER A 50 -13.73 3.71 -38.53
C SER A 50 -12.73 3.87 -39.67
N SER A 51 -12.81 4.94 -40.47
CA SER A 51 -11.91 5.11 -41.61
C SER A 51 -10.59 5.71 -41.12
N THR A 52 -9.55 4.89 -41.05
CA THR A 52 -8.21 5.32 -40.63
C THR A 52 -7.15 5.08 -41.72
N PRO A 53 -7.31 5.65 -42.92
CA PRO A 53 -6.48 5.30 -44.09
C PRO A 53 -5.00 5.66 -43.93
N VAL A 54 -4.66 6.70 -43.16
CA VAL A 54 -3.25 7.05 -42.90
C VAL A 54 -2.68 6.13 -41.82
N LEU A 55 -3.41 5.89 -40.73
CA LEU A 55 -3.01 5.00 -39.65
C LEU A 55 -2.84 3.54 -40.12
N ASP A 56 -3.66 3.08 -41.06
CA ASP A 56 -3.58 1.74 -41.67
C ASP A 56 -2.23 1.49 -42.36
N ARG A 57 -1.53 2.56 -42.77
CA ARG A 57 -0.20 2.50 -43.39
C ARG A 57 0.95 2.51 -42.38
N ILE A 58 0.67 2.71 -41.09
CA ILE A 58 1.70 2.84 -40.05
C ILE A 58 1.88 1.51 -39.33
N THR A 59 3.00 0.85 -39.58
CA THR A 59 3.39 -0.42 -38.95
C THR A 59 4.62 -0.28 -38.07
N SER A 60 5.39 0.79 -38.27
CA SER A 60 6.60 1.10 -37.51
C SER A 60 6.82 2.62 -37.39
N PRO A 61 7.67 3.09 -36.45
CA PRO A 61 8.02 4.50 -36.36
C PRO A 61 8.68 5.06 -37.64
N ALA A 62 9.30 4.21 -38.46
CA ALA A 62 9.96 4.63 -39.69
C ALA A 62 8.96 5.14 -40.76
N ASP A 63 7.75 4.58 -40.79
CA ASP A 63 6.70 4.92 -41.75
C ASP A 63 6.25 6.38 -41.59
N LEU A 64 6.40 6.94 -40.39
CA LEU A 64 6.07 8.34 -40.14
C LEU A 64 6.92 9.31 -40.95
N ARG A 65 8.14 8.96 -41.36
CA ARG A 65 9.10 9.89 -41.99
C ARG A 65 8.70 10.29 -43.41
N SER A 66 7.94 9.46 -44.11
CA SER A 66 7.49 9.72 -45.48
C SER A 66 6.23 10.60 -45.53
N LEU A 67 5.54 10.78 -44.40
CA LEU A 67 4.30 11.54 -44.34
C LEU A 67 4.55 13.03 -44.55
N SER A 68 3.70 13.62 -45.38
CA SER A 68 3.54 15.07 -45.55
C SER A 68 2.85 15.70 -44.33
N GLU A 69 2.93 17.02 -44.20
CA GLU A 69 2.28 17.74 -43.10
C GLU A 69 0.75 17.55 -43.07
N PRO A 70 0.01 17.59 -44.20
CA PRO A 70 -1.42 17.27 -44.20
C PRO A 70 -1.71 15.82 -43.74
N GLU A 71 -0.89 14.86 -44.15
CA GLU A 71 -1.02 13.46 -43.71
C GLU A 71 -0.76 13.30 -42.20
N LEU A 72 0.19 14.06 -41.63
CA LEU A 72 0.44 14.04 -40.19
C LEU A 72 -0.75 14.59 -39.38
N ARG A 73 -1.40 15.64 -39.87
CA ARG A 73 -2.61 16.19 -39.25
C ARG A 73 -3.76 15.18 -39.33
N ALA A 74 -3.94 14.53 -40.47
CA ALA A 74 -4.93 13.46 -40.63
C ALA A 74 -4.64 12.28 -39.70
N LEU A 75 -3.38 11.83 -39.63
CA LEU A 75 -2.96 10.75 -38.74
C LEU A 75 -3.23 11.08 -37.27
N ALA A 76 -2.96 12.31 -36.83
CA ALA A 76 -3.22 12.72 -35.45
C ALA A 76 -4.72 12.61 -35.10
N GLU A 77 -5.61 12.98 -36.02
CA GLU A 77 -7.05 12.85 -35.85
C GLU A 77 -7.51 11.38 -35.86
N GLU A 78 -7.03 10.57 -36.80
CA GLU A 78 -7.32 9.14 -36.87
C GLU A 78 -6.88 8.38 -35.61
N ILE A 79 -5.71 8.75 -35.04
CA ILE A 79 -5.22 8.19 -33.77
C ILE A 79 -6.18 8.52 -32.63
N ARG A 80 -6.66 9.77 -32.53
CA ARG A 80 -7.63 10.15 -31.47
C ARG A 80 -8.92 9.36 -31.60
N GLN A 81 -9.47 9.26 -32.81
CA GLN A 81 -10.69 8.51 -33.09
C GLN A 81 -10.51 7.03 -32.71
N PHE A 82 -9.40 6.42 -33.10
CA PHE A 82 -9.06 5.05 -32.73
C PHE A 82 -8.98 4.86 -31.21
N LEU A 83 -8.28 5.75 -30.50
CA LEU A 83 -8.13 5.68 -29.04
C LEU A 83 -9.46 5.81 -28.32
N VAL A 84 -10.30 6.78 -28.69
CA VAL A 84 -11.65 6.94 -28.12
C VAL A 84 -12.50 5.70 -28.38
N ALA A 85 -12.52 5.20 -29.62
CA ALA A 85 -13.31 4.03 -30.00
C ALA A 85 -12.87 2.73 -29.30
N THR A 86 -11.58 2.61 -28.97
CA THR A 86 -11.03 1.41 -28.36
C THR A 86 -11.05 1.46 -26.83
N VAL A 87 -10.57 2.56 -26.24
CA VAL A 87 -10.48 2.73 -24.79
C VAL A 87 -11.86 2.85 -24.14
N SER A 88 -12.88 3.34 -24.86
CA SER A 88 -14.28 3.30 -24.39
C SER A 88 -14.80 1.89 -24.12
N LYS A 89 -14.27 0.88 -24.81
CA LYS A 89 -14.66 -0.53 -24.64
C LYS A 89 -13.83 -1.23 -23.58
N THR A 90 -12.52 -0.97 -23.55
CA THR A 90 -11.59 -1.72 -22.70
C THR A 90 -11.34 -1.08 -21.34
N GLY A 91 -11.54 0.24 -21.23
CA GLY A 91 -11.02 1.06 -20.14
C GLY A 91 -9.52 1.36 -20.33
N GLY A 92 -8.99 2.37 -19.64
CA GLY A 92 -7.61 2.82 -19.89
C GLY A 92 -7.35 4.27 -19.53
N HIS A 93 -6.13 4.72 -19.85
CA HIS A 93 -5.73 6.12 -19.67
C HIS A 93 -6.06 6.93 -20.93
N LEU A 94 -7.28 7.46 -21.06
CA LEU A 94 -7.68 8.14 -22.29
C LEU A 94 -7.13 9.56 -22.37
N GLY A 95 -7.49 10.41 -21.40
CA GLY A 95 -7.13 11.84 -21.40
C GLY A 95 -5.63 12.14 -21.61
N PRO A 96 -4.72 11.46 -20.89
CA PRO A 96 -3.28 11.64 -21.04
C PRO A 96 -2.76 11.34 -22.45
N ASN A 97 -3.37 10.35 -23.13
CA ASN A 97 -2.93 9.93 -24.47
C ASN A 97 -3.44 10.84 -25.59
N LEU A 98 -4.65 11.39 -25.44
CA LEU A 98 -5.20 12.37 -26.39
C LEU A 98 -4.37 13.67 -26.46
N GLY A 99 -3.77 14.05 -25.33
CA GLY A 99 -2.93 15.25 -25.24
C GLY A 99 -1.53 15.13 -25.85
N VAL A 100 -1.00 13.91 -26.03
CA VAL A 100 0.39 13.70 -26.48
C VAL A 100 0.52 13.18 -27.91
N VAL A 101 -0.56 13.17 -28.69
CA VAL A 101 -0.56 12.61 -30.06
C VAL A 101 0.51 13.28 -30.93
N GLU A 102 0.44 14.60 -31.10
CA GLU A 102 1.39 15.34 -31.92
C GLU A 102 2.81 15.27 -31.39
N LEU A 103 2.97 15.37 -30.06
CA LEU A 103 4.27 15.24 -29.40
C LEU A 103 4.92 13.88 -29.71
N THR A 104 4.14 12.81 -29.64
CA THR A 104 4.62 11.44 -29.90
C THR A 104 5.01 11.25 -31.36
N LEU A 105 4.22 11.79 -32.29
CA LEU A 105 4.54 11.78 -33.73
C LEU A 105 5.85 12.51 -34.00
N ALA A 106 6.04 13.71 -33.43
CA ALA A 106 7.26 14.50 -33.59
C ALA A 106 8.48 13.76 -33.01
N LEU A 107 8.35 13.14 -31.83
CA LEU A 107 9.42 12.36 -31.20
C LEU A 107 9.90 11.22 -32.11
N HIS A 108 8.98 10.41 -32.64
CA HIS A 108 9.33 9.27 -33.50
C HIS A 108 9.81 9.68 -34.91
N ARG A 109 9.51 10.90 -35.37
CA ARG A 109 10.07 11.45 -36.61
C ARG A 109 11.48 11.99 -36.44
N VAL A 110 11.79 12.59 -35.29
CA VAL A 110 13.12 13.13 -34.98
C VAL A 110 14.09 12.03 -34.56
N PHE A 111 13.68 11.17 -33.65
CA PHE A 111 14.51 10.11 -33.07
C PHE A 111 14.24 8.75 -33.71
N ARG A 112 15.25 7.87 -33.72
CA ARG A 112 15.21 6.52 -34.30
C ARG A 112 15.06 5.49 -33.19
N SER A 113 13.86 5.30 -32.65
CA SER A 113 13.62 4.21 -31.69
C SER A 113 13.76 2.84 -32.40
N PRO A 114 14.39 1.82 -31.78
CA PRO A 114 14.93 1.75 -30.41
C PRO A 114 16.42 2.14 -30.29
N GLN A 115 17.08 2.54 -31.39
CA GLN A 115 18.47 3.01 -31.36
C GLN A 115 18.63 4.23 -30.43
N ASP A 116 17.74 5.21 -30.60
CA ASP A 116 17.48 6.28 -29.64
C ASP A 116 16.49 5.78 -28.58
N ARG A 117 16.78 6.06 -27.32
CA ARG A 117 15.99 5.61 -26.17
C ARG A 117 14.95 6.66 -25.85
N ILE A 118 13.69 6.37 -26.16
CA ILE A 118 12.54 7.21 -25.81
C ILE A 118 11.90 6.60 -24.56
N LEU A 119 12.02 7.30 -23.44
CA LEU A 119 11.55 6.87 -22.14
C LEU A 119 10.27 7.63 -21.79
N TRP A 120 9.28 6.94 -21.22
CA TRP A 120 8.02 7.52 -20.78
C TRP A 120 7.92 7.39 -19.26
N ASP A 121 8.03 8.51 -18.54
CA ASP A 121 7.84 8.51 -17.09
C ASP A 121 6.39 8.17 -16.75
N THR A 122 6.16 7.34 -15.72
CA THR A 122 4.84 6.78 -15.35
C THR A 122 4.21 5.88 -16.41
N GLY A 123 4.47 6.09 -17.70
CA GLY A 123 4.07 5.23 -18.81
C GLY A 123 2.59 5.30 -19.22
N HIS A 124 1.72 5.95 -18.45
CA HIS A 124 0.28 6.00 -18.72
C HIS A 124 -0.05 6.78 -20.00
N GLN A 125 0.79 7.74 -20.40
CA GLN A 125 0.69 8.54 -21.62
C GLN A 125 1.43 7.92 -22.84
N ALA A 126 1.55 6.59 -22.91
CA ALA A 126 2.31 5.89 -23.96
C ALA A 126 1.46 5.06 -24.95
N TYR A 127 0.13 5.20 -25.00
CA TYR A 127 -0.71 4.48 -25.98
C TYR A 127 -0.41 4.90 -27.41
N VAL A 128 -0.20 6.20 -27.67
CA VAL A 128 0.21 6.64 -29.01
C VAL A 128 1.56 6.03 -29.38
N HIS A 129 2.49 5.97 -28.43
CA HIS A 129 3.79 5.31 -28.63
C HIS A 129 3.62 3.82 -28.94
N LYS A 130 2.78 3.10 -28.20
CA LYS A 130 2.47 1.69 -28.46
C LYS A 130 1.87 1.50 -29.86
N LEU A 131 0.89 2.32 -30.24
CA LEU A 131 0.22 2.25 -31.54
C LEU A 131 1.20 2.43 -32.71
N LEU A 132 2.26 3.22 -32.53
CA LEU A 132 3.27 3.48 -33.56
C LEU A 132 4.40 2.44 -33.59
N THR A 133 4.48 1.53 -32.61
CA THR A 133 5.63 0.63 -32.40
C THR A 133 5.26 -0.85 -32.41
N ARG A 134 3.98 -1.19 -32.58
CA ARG A 134 3.48 -2.57 -32.64
C ARG A 134 2.09 -2.65 -33.29
N PRO A 135 1.60 -3.86 -33.63
CA PRO A 135 0.29 -4.03 -34.24
C PRO A 135 -0.85 -3.49 -33.37
N ARG A 136 -1.76 -2.72 -33.98
CA ARG A 136 -2.88 -2.06 -33.30
C ARG A 136 -3.93 -3.04 -32.78
N GLU A 137 -4.00 -4.24 -33.35
CA GLU A 137 -4.95 -5.31 -32.98
C GLU A 137 -4.81 -5.69 -31.50
N GLY A 138 -3.61 -5.53 -30.93
CA GLY A 138 -3.37 -5.78 -29.51
C GLY A 138 -4.18 -4.88 -28.57
N PHE A 139 -4.63 -3.70 -29.03
CA PHE A 139 -5.49 -2.81 -28.22
C PHE A 139 -6.87 -3.40 -27.94
N ALA A 140 -7.35 -4.37 -28.73
CA ALA A 140 -8.60 -5.08 -28.45
C ALA A 140 -8.57 -5.82 -27.10
N ARG A 141 -7.38 -6.15 -26.59
CA ARG A 141 -7.15 -6.80 -25.30
C ARG A 141 -6.33 -5.92 -24.33
N LEU A 142 -6.34 -4.60 -24.52
CA LEU A 142 -5.66 -3.66 -23.63
C LEU A 142 -6.12 -3.83 -22.17
N ARG A 143 -5.16 -3.95 -21.26
CA ARG A 143 -5.34 -4.14 -19.80
C ARG A 143 -6.16 -5.40 -19.44
N LYS A 144 -6.24 -6.38 -20.33
CA LYS A 144 -6.87 -7.69 -20.06
C LYS A 144 -5.81 -8.75 -19.81
N LEU A 145 -6.19 -9.81 -19.08
CA LEU A 145 -5.31 -10.95 -18.82
C LEU A 145 -4.77 -11.53 -20.13
N GLY A 146 -3.44 -11.69 -20.21
CA GLY A 146 -2.74 -12.16 -21.41
C GLY A 146 -2.86 -11.22 -22.62
N GLY A 147 -3.27 -9.98 -22.42
CA GLY A 147 -3.33 -8.93 -23.43
C GLY A 147 -2.25 -7.87 -23.26
N MET A 148 -2.41 -6.74 -23.94
CA MET A 148 -1.44 -5.63 -23.91
C MET A 148 -1.51 -4.86 -22.58
N SER A 149 -0.36 -4.51 -22.02
CA SER A 149 -0.22 -3.70 -20.81
C SER A 149 -0.72 -2.28 -21.02
N GLY A 150 -1.26 -1.69 -19.95
CA GLY A 150 -1.60 -0.26 -19.89
C GLY A 150 -0.39 0.67 -19.80
N TYR A 151 0.83 0.12 -19.69
CA TYR A 151 2.11 0.83 -19.58
C TYR A 151 3.11 0.23 -20.57
N PRO A 152 4.22 0.91 -20.91
CA PRO A 152 5.29 0.28 -21.68
C PRO A 152 5.72 -1.03 -21.03
N ASN A 153 6.03 -2.03 -21.85
CA ASN A 153 6.42 -3.37 -21.42
C ASN A 153 7.41 -3.94 -22.44
N ARG A 154 8.63 -4.26 -22.00
CA ARG A 154 9.71 -4.70 -22.88
C ARG A 154 9.49 -6.09 -23.43
N SER A 155 8.65 -6.91 -22.77
CA SER A 155 8.20 -8.18 -23.34
C SER A 155 7.23 -7.97 -24.50
N GLU A 156 6.60 -6.80 -24.64
CA GLU A 156 5.69 -6.47 -25.74
C GLU A 156 6.39 -5.76 -26.90
N SER A 157 7.48 -5.04 -26.66
CA SER A 157 8.19 -4.28 -27.68
C SER A 157 9.60 -3.87 -27.24
N GLU A 158 10.57 -3.93 -28.15
CA GLU A 158 11.93 -3.42 -27.93
C GLU A 158 11.99 -1.89 -27.74
N HIS A 159 10.93 -1.19 -28.12
CA HIS A 159 10.78 0.25 -27.96
C HIS A 159 10.42 0.66 -26.52
N ASP A 160 10.00 -0.30 -25.68
CA ASP A 160 9.57 -0.05 -24.30
C ASP A 160 10.71 -0.32 -23.30
N PHE A 161 11.08 0.70 -22.53
CA PHE A 161 12.23 0.63 -21.62
C PHE A 161 11.89 0.64 -20.13
N ILE A 162 10.80 1.31 -19.73
CA ILE A 162 10.36 1.45 -18.33
C ILE A 162 9.03 0.72 -18.17
N GLU A 163 9.00 -0.32 -17.34
CA GLU A 163 7.84 -1.24 -17.25
C GLU A 163 6.94 -1.00 -16.04
N ASN A 164 7.30 -0.04 -15.19
CA ASN A 164 6.49 0.32 -14.04
C ASN A 164 5.75 1.64 -14.27
N SER A 165 4.81 1.89 -13.38
CA SER A 165 3.91 3.04 -13.41
C SER A 165 4.22 4.08 -12.34
N HIS A 166 5.25 3.85 -11.51
CA HIS A 166 5.58 4.78 -10.45
C HIS A 166 6.23 6.02 -11.07
N ALA A 167 5.72 7.19 -10.72
CA ALA A 167 6.16 8.44 -11.30
C ALA A 167 7.58 8.84 -10.85
N SER A 168 8.17 9.81 -11.56
CA SER A 168 9.44 10.48 -11.22
C SER A 168 10.71 9.64 -11.41
N THR A 169 10.62 8.39 -11.86
CA THR A 169 11.78 7.52 -12.10
C THR A 169 12.47 7.76 -13.44
N GLY A 170 11.76 8.32 -14.43
CA GLY A 170 12.17 8.38 -15.82
C GLY A 170 13.47 9.15 -16.01
N LEU A 171 13.67 10.21 -15.25
CA LEU A 171 14.91 11.00 -15.26
C LEU A 171 16.11 10.21 -14.75
N SER A 172 15.94 9.40 -13.70
CA SER A 172 16.99 8.52 -13.17
C SER A 172 17.34 7.42 -14.18
N TYR A 173 16.35 6.79 -14.80
CA TYR A 173 16.57 5.85 -15.90
C TYR A 173 17.32 6.51 -17.07
N ALA A 174 16.90 7.72 -17.45
CA ALA A 174 17.54 8.47 -18.53
C ALA A 174 19.01 8.78 -18.23
N ALA A 175 19.31 9.22 -17.01
CA ALA A 175 20.67 9.49 -16.56
C ALA A 175 21.56 8.23 -16.65
N GLY A 176 21.07 7.10 -16.13
CA GLY A 176 21.80 5.83 -16.17
C GLY A 176 22.03 5.31 -17.60
N MET A 177 21.00 5.34 -18.45
CA MET A 177 21.13 4.92 -19.85
C MET A 177 22.08 5.81 -20.64
N ALA A 178 22.01 7.14 -20.46
CA ALA A 178 22.90 8.07 -21.15
C ALA A 178 24.36 7.85 -20.75
N GLU A 179 24.63 7.56 -19.47
CA GLU A 179 25.97 7.23 -18.99
C GLU A 179 26.48 5.92 -19.60
N ALA A 180 25.63 4.89 -19.68
CA ALA A 180 25.98 3.61 -20.31
C ALA A 180 26.30 3.78 -21.80
N LEU A 181 25.45 4.47 -22.55
CA LEU A 181 25.68 4.72 -23.99
C LEU A 181 26.98 5.50 -24.23
N ARG A 182 27.28 6.49 -23.38
CA ARG A 182 28.52 7.27 -23.46
C ARG A 182 29.77 6.38 -23.30
N ARG A 183 29.73 5.42 -22.36
CA ARG A 183 30.84 4.48 -22.12
C ARG A 183 31.02 3.45 -23.22
N GLN A 184 29.93 3.11 -23.91
CA GLN A 184 29.94 2.20 -25.05
C GLN A 184 30.27 2.89 -26.37
N ALA A 185 30.58 4.20 -26.35
CA ALA A 185 30.73 5.04 -27.55
C ALA A 185 29.55 4.93 -28.53
N HIS A 186 28.35 4.65 -28.01
CA HIS A 186 27.14 4.51 -28.80
C HIS A 186 26.61 5.90 -29.19
N THR A 187 26.12 6.05 -30.43
CA THR A 187 25.71 7.35 -31.00
C THR A 187 24.25 7.71 -30.76
N GLY A 188 23.45 6.75 -30.29
CA GLY A 188 22.05 6.93 -29.94
C GLY A 188 21.83 7.95 -28.82
N ARG A 189 20.69 8.63 -28.85
CA ARG A 189 20.25 9.66 -27.90
C ARG A 189 19.36 9.06 -26.82
N VAL A 190 19.33 9.71 -25.66
CA VAL A 190 18.37 9.41 -24.60
C VAL A 190 17.42 10.58 -24.43
N VAL A 191 16.14 10.28 -24.58
CA VAL A 191 15.03 11.23 -24.52
C VAL A 191 14.05 10.71 -23.47
N VAL A 192 13.64 11.56 -22.53
CA VAL A 192 12.64 11.20 -21.53
C VAL A 192 11.49 12.17 -21.58
N VAL A 193 10.28 11.63 -21.70
CA VAL A 193 9.03 12.40 -21.60
C VAL A 193 8.54 12.30 -20.16
N VAL A 194 8.48 13.43 -19.47
CA VAL A 194 8.08 13.55 -18.06
C VAL A 194 6.91 14.54 -17.95
N GLY A 195 5.86 14.15 -17.23
CA GLY A 195 4.74 15.05 -16.95
C GLY A 195 5.12 16.09 -15.89
N ASP A 196 4.43 17.23 -15.89
CA ASP A 196 4.57 18.27 -14.85
C ASP A 196 4.29 17.72 -13.44
N GLY A 197 3.28 16.85 -13.29
CA GLY A 197 3.01 16.14 -12.03
C GLY A 197 4.18 15.26 -11.58
N ALA A 198 4.80 14.50 -12.49
CA ALA A 198 5.94 13.63 -12.17
C ALA A 198 7.21 14.41 -11.78
N LEU A 199 7.33 15.69 -12.18
CA LEU A 199 8.41 16.57 -11.73
C LEU A 199 8.25 17.03 -10.27
N THR A 200 7.11 16.80 -9.64
CA THR A 200 6.89 17.15 -8.22
C THR A 200 7.56 16.17 -7.25
N GLY A 201 7.89 14.95 -7.69
CA GLY A 201 8.50 13.94 -6.84
C GLY A 201 9.98 14.15 -6.58
N GLY A 202 10.42 13.88 -5.35
CA GLY A 202 11.80 14.13 -4.88
C GLY A 202 12.88 13.50 -5.77
N MET A 203 12.66 12.26 -6.21
CA MET A 203 13.58 11.56 -7.11
C MET A 203 13.83 12.30 -8.45
N ALA A 204 12.84 13.04 -8.96
CA ALA A 204 13.02 13.85 -10.15
C ALA A 204 14.02 14.99 -9.90
N TYR A 205 13.95 15.64 -8.75
CA TYR A 205 14.89 16.72 -8.37
C TYR A 205 16.31 16.19 -8.17
N GLU A 206 16.46 15.04 -7.51
CA GLU A 206 17.76 14.37 -7.34
C GLU A 206 18.39 14.04 -8.70
N ALA A 207 17.59 13.49 -9.63
CA ALA A 207 18.03 13.15 -10.97
C ALA A 207 18.39 14.42 -11.79
N LEU A 208 17.57 15.47 -11.74
CA LEU A 208 17.86 16.75 -12.40
C LEU A 208 19.17 17.36 -11.89
N ASN A 209 19.37 17.37 -10.57
CA ASN A 209 20.61 17.85 -9.97
C ASN A 209 21.82 17.04 -10.46
N ASN A 210 21.71 15.71 -10.49
CA ASN A 210 22.78 14.83 -10.99
C ASN A 210 23.08 15.06 -12.48
N ILE A 211 22.05 15.08 -13.34
CA ILE A 211 22.15 15.32 -14.77
C ILE A 211 22.81 16.67 -15.04
N GLY A 212 22.35 17.71 -14.35
CA GLY A 212 22.85 19.08 -14.48
C GLY A 212 24.31 19.21 -14.04
N HIS A 213 24.68 18.61 -12.90
CA HIS A 213 26.05 18.62 -12.39
C HIS A 213 27.03 17.84 -13.30
N LYS A 214 26.66 16.62 -13.71
CA LYS A 214 27.51 15.76 -14.56
C LYS A 214 27.50 16.13 -16.04
N LYS A 215 26.61 17.05 -16.44
CA LYS A 215 26.34 17.39 -17.85
C LYS A 215 26.00 16.15 -18.68
N THR A 216 25.23 15.23 -18.09
CA THR A 216 24.81 13.99 -18.74
C THR A 216 23.93 14.32 -19.95
N PRO A 217 24.19 13.78 -21.17
CA PRO A 217 23.52 14.19 -22.39
C PRO A 217 22.10 13.59 -22.52
N VAL A 218 21.17 14.09 -21.72
CA VAL A 218 19.75 13.70 -21.72
C VAL A 218 18.90 14.82 -22.32
N ILE A 219 17.96 14.46 -23.20
CA ILE A 219 16.91 15.36 -23.68
C ILE A 219 15.66 15.13 -22.84
N ILE A 220 15.29 16.10 -22.03
CA ILE A 220 14.16 16.05 -21.12
C ILE A 220 13.00 16.78 -21.78
N VAL A 221 11.95 16.07 -22.15
CA VAL A 221 10.72 16.65 -22.68
C VAL A 221 9.72 16.75 -21.54
N VAL A 222 9.48 17.98 -21.08
CA VAL A 222 8.47 18.26 -20.06
C VAL A 222 7.13 18.42 -20.76
N ASN A 223 6.24 17.45 -20.56
CA ASN A 223 4.85 17.49 -21.01
C ASN A 223 4.00 18.18 -19.94
N ASP A 224 3.84 19.49 -20.05
CA ASP A 224 3.06 20.30 -19.12
C ASP A 224 1.62 20.45 -19.63
N ASN A 225 0.69 19.84 -18.91
CA ASN A 225 -0.76 20.05 -19.11
C ASN A 225 -1.42 20.67 -17.87
N GLY A 226 -0.61 21.13 -16.90
CA GLY A 226 -1.04 21.69 -15.63
C GLY A 226 -1.75 20.72 -14.68
N ARG A 227 -1.72 19.40 -14.94
CA ARG A 227 -2.46 18.39 -14.17
C ARG A 227 -1.70 17.07 -13.96
N SER A 228 -1.95 16.44 -12.81
CA SER A 228 -1.69 15.02 -12.50
C SER A 228 -3.03 14.25 -12.53
N TYR A 229 -3.48 13.69 -11.40
CA TYR A 229 -4.88 13.30 -11.16
C TYR A 229 -5.78 14.50 -10.84
N ALA A 230 -5.21 15.56 -10.26
CA ALA A 230 -5.82 16.86 -9.96
C ALA A 230 -4.92 17.99 -10.54
N PRO A 231 -5.29 19.29 -10.45
CA PRO A 231 -4.36 20.38 -10.82
C PRO A 231 -2.99 20.19 -10.16
N THR A 232 -1.90 20.39 -10.90
CA THR A 232 -0.56 20.13 -10.37
C THR A 232 -0.20 21.19 -9.33
N ILE A 233 0.14 20.73 -8.12
CA ILE A 233 0.47 21.59 -6.98
C ILE A 233 2.00 21.62 -6.79
N GLY A 234 2.53 22.79 -6.39
CA GLY A 234 3.93 22.99 -6.05
C GLY A 234 4.54 24.24 -6.69
N GLY A 235 5.60 24.78 -6.08
CA GLY A 235 6.24 26.02 -6.53
C GLY A 235 6.83 25.93 -7.96
N LEU A 236 7.35 24.77 -8.35
CA LEU A 236 7.82 24.53 -9.72
C LEU A 236 6.65 24.50 -10.72
N ALA A 237 5.54 23.84 -10.36
CA ALA A 237 4.35 23.80 -11.19
C ALA A 237 3.74 25.20 -11.37
N GLN A 238 3.69 26.02 -10.32
CA GLN A 238 3.28 27.43 -10.41
C GLN A 238 4.24 28.25 -11.29
N HIS A 239 5.55 28.02 -11.21
CA HIS A 239 6.53 28.71 -12.05
C HIS A 239 6.39 28.32 -13.53
N LEU A 240 6.16 27.04 -13.83
CA LEU A 240 5.85 26.56 -15.19
C LEU A 240 4.51 27.15 -15.67
N ALA A 241 3.49 27.14 -14.83
CA ALA A 241 2.18 27.70 -15.13
C ALA A 241 2.21 29.22 -15.38
N GLN A 242 3.07 29.98 -14.70
CA GLN A 242 3.27 31.40 -15.00
C GLN A 242 3.79 31.62 -16.43
N GLN A 243 4.56 30.67 -16.99
CA GLN A 243 5.01 30.72 -18.38
C GLN A 243 3.91 30.35 -19.38
N LEU A 244 2.85 29.62 -18.98
CA LEU A 244 1.64 29.42 -19.80
C LEU A 244 0.98 30.75 -20.18
N THR A 245 1.07 31.77 -19.30
CA THR A 245 0.55 33.12 -19.53
C THR A 245 1.16 33.79 -20.76
N VAL A 246 2.39 33.41 -21.14
CA VAL A 246 3.12 33.95 -22.30
C VAL A 246 2.50 33.50 -23.62
N LEU A 247 1.81 32.36 -23.65
CA LEU A 247 1.10 31.83 -24.83
C LEU A 247 -0.39 32.24 -24.85
N ASN A 248 -0.87 32.98 -23.85
CA ASN A 248 -2.27 33.41 -23.77
C ASN A 248 -2.55 34.60 -24.72
N PRO A 249 -3.48 34.51 -25.68
CA PRO A 249 -3.81 35.58 -26.63
C PRO A 249 -4.16 36.92 -25.99
N THR A 250 -4.74 36.89 -24.78
CA THR A 250 -5.21 38.06 -24.04
C THR A 250 -4.05 38.92 -23.49
N TYR A 251 -2.91 38.29 -23.19
CA TYR A 251 -1.71 39.00 -22.73
C TYR A 251 -1.04 39.77 -23.88
N HIS A 252 -0.99 39.16 -25.07
CA HIS A 252 -0.50 39.82 -26.29
C HIS A 252 -1.35 41.04 -26.67
N ALA A 253 -2.68 40.97 -26.50
CA ALA A 253 -3.56 42.10 -26.74
C ALA A 253 -3.28 43.29 -25.81
N THR A 254 -2.91 43.03 -24.55
CA THR A 254 -2.58 44.05 -23.55
C THR A 254 -1.20 44.67 -23.79
N LYS A 255 -0.19 43.85 -24.10
CA LYS A 255 1.16 44.31 -24.47
C LYS A 255 1.15 45.18 -25.74
N ASN A 256 0.39 44.77 -26.75
CA ASN A 256 0.22 45.53 -28.00
C ASN A 256 -0.52 46.86 -27.81
N ARG A 257 -1.20 47.06 -26.68
CA ARG A 257 -1.86 48.33 -26.31
C ARG A 257 -0.87 49.28 -25.64
N VAL A 258 0.02 48.76 -24.80
CA VAL A 258 1.11 49.52 -24.15
C VAL A 258 2.17 49.98 -25.16
N ASP A 259 2.59 49.09 -26.07
CA ASP A 259 3.58 49.41 -27.11
C ASP A 259 3.07 50.49 -28.10
N ARG A 260 1.76 50.57 -28.31
CA ARG A 260 1.13 51.61 -29.15
C ARG A 260 1.13 52.98 -28.49
N VAL A 261 0.96 53.03 -27.17
CA VAL A 261 1.00 54.28 -26.39
C VAL A 261 2.43 54.81 -26.28
N LEU A 262 3.42 53.93 -26.11
CA LEU A 262 4.83 54.33 -26.01
C LEU A 262 5.40 54.88 -27.33
N ARG A 263 4.94 54.37 -28.48
CA ARG A 263 5.35 54.88 -29.81
C ARG A 263 4.72 56.23 -30.20
N ALA A 264 3.76 56.73 -29.42
CA ALA A 264 3.09 58.01 -29.65
C ALA A 264 3.76 59.20 -28.95
N LEU A 265 4.86 58.98 -28.21
CA LEU A 265 5.58 60.04 -27.50
C LEU A 265 6.65 60.71 -28.40
N PRO A 266 6.83 62.05 -28.34
CA PRO A 266 7.79 62.76 -29.18
C PRO A 266 9.24 62.40 -28.83
N ALA A 267 10.06 62.12 -29.85
CA ALA A 267 11.45 61.74 -29.70
C ALA A 267 12.34 62.96 -29.42
N GLY A 268 12.79 63.12 -28.17
CA GLY A 268 13.88 64.04 -27.79
C GLY A 268 15.03 63.29 -27.12
N ASP A 269 16.23 63.87 -27.10
CA ASP A 269 17.47 63.21 -26.66
C ASP A 269 17.40 62.62 -25.23
N LYS A 270 16.56 63.17 -24.35
CA LYS A 270 16.28 62.62 -23.01
C LYS A 270 15.48 61.30 -23.05
N ALA A 271 14.65 61.09 -24.07
CA ALA A 271 13.92 59.84 -24.29
C ALA A 271 14.83 58.73 -24.83
N ILE A 272 15.89 59.07 -25.56
CA ILE A 272 16.89 58.12 -26.06
C ILE A 272 17.76 57.60 -24.89
N GLU A 273 18.18 58.47 -23.97
CA GLU A 273 18.95 58.07 -22.78
C GLU A 273 18.09 57.30 -21.76
N ALA A 274 16.82 57.69 -21.57
CA ALA A 274 15.84 56.93 -20.79
C ALA A 274 15.54 55.56 -21.43
N GLY A 275 15.44 55.52 -22.77
CA GLY A 275 15.30 54.29 -23.54
C GLY A 275 16.52 53.38 -23.40
N ARG A 276 17.74 53.93 -23.34
CA ARG A 276 18.98 53.16 -23.16
C ARG A 276 19.09 52.58 -21.74
N ARG A 277 18.79 53.37 -20.70
CA ARG A 277 18.74 52.88 -19.31
C ARG A 277 17.61 51.87 -19.08
N MET A 278 16.47 52.06 -19.73
CA MET A 278 15.38 51.08 -19.73
C MET A 278 15.80 49.82 -20.49
N LYS A 279 16.56 49.92 -21.59
CA LYS A 279 17.09 48.79 -22.36
C LYS A 279 18.22 48.03 -21.63
N GLU A 280 19.01 48.73 -20.82
CA GLU A 280 20.04 48.16 -19.94
C GLU A 280 19.41 47.49 -18.70
N GLY A 281 18.42 48.12 -18.04
CA GLY A 281 17.61 47.48 -17.00
C GLY A 281 16.71 46.35 -17.53
N LEU A 282 16.25 46.46 -18.78
CA LEU A 282 15.60 45.36 -19.50
C LEU A 282 16.59 44.23 -19.81
N LYS A 283 17.86 44.51 -20.07
CA LYS A 283 18.90 43.50 -20.31
C LYS A 283 19.21 42.66 -19.08
N GLU A 284 19.12 43.22 -17.87
CA GLU A 284 19.14 42.44 -16.62
C GLU A 284 17.82 41.67 -16.38
N LEU A 285 16.73 42.10 -17.03
CA LEU A 285 15.44 41.40 -17.14
C LEU A 285 15.33 40.46 -18.38
N VAL A 286 16.38 40.32 -19.20
CA VAL A 286 16.37 39.46 -20.41
C VAL A 286 16.51 38.02 -19.94
N SER A 287 15.33 37.46 -19.63
CA SER A 287 15.01 36.14 -19.10
C SER A 287 15.68 35.82 -17.75
N PRO A 288 14.93 35.89 -16.62
CA PRO A 288 15.36 35.22 -15.39
C PRO A 288 15.79 33.80 -15.77
N ARG A 289 16.98 33.38 -15.33
CA ARG A 289 17.41 31.99 -15.51
C ARG A 289 16.29 31.10 -15.00
N THR A 290 15.83 30.19 -15.84
CA THR A 290 14.83 29.21 -15.44
C THR A 290 15.42 28.31 -14.35
N PHE A 291 14.56 27.67 -13.56
CA PHE A 291 14.98 26.68 -12.56
C PHE A 291 16.01 25.68 -13.12
N PHE A 292 15.79 25.19 -14.35
CA PHE A 292 16.69 24.25 -15.02
C PHE A 292 18.05 24.85 -15.37
N GLU A 293 18.11 26.14 -15.73
CA GLU A 293 19.37 26.82 -16.04
C GLU A 293 20.24 27.02 -14.80
N TYR A 294 19.65 27.16 -13.61
CA TYR A 294 20.40 27.15 -12.34
C TYR A 294 21.04 25.79 -12.06
N LEU A 295 20.38 24.69 -12.46
CA LEU A 295 20.97 23.34 -12.44
C LEU A 295 21.99 23.14 -13.58
N GLY A 296 22.17 24.14 -14.44
CA GLY A 296 23.07 24.10 -15.59
C GLY A 296 22.56 23.19 -16.71
N ILE A 297 21.25 23.04 -16.82
CA ILE A 297 20.55 22.35 -17.90
C ILE A 297 20.00 23.42 -18.86
N LYS A 298 20.23 23.25 -20.16
CA LYS A 298 19.72 24.20 -21.15
C LYS A 298 18.20 24.11 -21.23
N TYR A 299 17.53 25.22 -21.47
CA TYR A 299 16.07 25.27 -21.50
C TYR A 299 15.57 25.81 -22.84
N SER A 300 14.60 25.12 -23.44
CA SER A 300 13.94 25.47 -24.70
C SER A 300 12.42 25.37 -24.54
N GLY A 301 11.70 26.49 -24.58
CA GLY A 301 10.23 26.53 -24.49
C GLY A 301 9.72 27.75 -23.70
N PRO A 302 8.43 27.78 -23.35
CA PRO A 302 7.39 26.80 -23.69
C PRO A 302 7.07 26.78 -25.20
N ILE A 303 6.72 25.60 -25.74
CA ILE A 303 6.23 25.44 -27.11
C ILE A 303 4.85 24.75 -27.12
N ASN A 304 4.02 25.07 -28.10
CA ASN A 304 2.73 24.39 -28.29
C ASN A 304 2.99 22.93 -28.72
N GLY A 305 2.62 21.97 -27.86
CA GLY A 305 2.82 20.54 -28.09
C GLY A 305 1.96 19.93 -29.19
N HIS A 306 1.00 20.69 -29.70
CA HIS A 306 0.12 20.29 -30.79
C HIS A 306 0.53 20.88 -32.14
N ASP A 307 1.64 21.62 -32.18
CA ASP A 307 2.30 22.06 -33.40
C ASP A 307 3.48 21.13 -33.69
N ILE A 308 3.24 20.10 -34.52
CA ILE A 308 4.25 19.09 -34.86
C ILE A 308 5.52 19.73 -35.42
N GLU A 309 5.39 20.76 -36.27
CA GLU A 309 6.54 21.41 -36.91
C GLU A 309 7.40 22.16 -35.88
N ALA A 310 6.76 22.91 -34.97
CA ALA A 310 7.46 23.62 -33.89
C ALA A 310 8.17 22.66 -32.94
N VAL A 311 7.53 21.54 -32.58
CA VAL A 311 8.11 20.49 -31.73
C VAL A 311 9.29 19.82 -32.45
N GLU A 312 9.14 19.40 -33.69
CA GLU A 312 10.23 18.79 -34.47
C GLU A 312 11.44 19.72 -34.61
N ARG A 313 11.20 20.99 -34.95
CA ARG A 313 12.26 21.99 -35.12
C ARG A 313 13.07 22.14 -33.83
N THR A 314 12.40 22.22 -32.70
CA THR A 314 13.02 22.36 -31.37
C THR A 314 13.79 21.11 -30.98
N LEU A 315 13.19 19.92 -31.14
CA LEU A 315 13.85 18.64 -30.84
C LEU A 315 15.10 18.43 -31.72
N ARG A 316 15.07 18.81 -33.00
CA ARG A 316 16.24 18.74 -33.90
C ARG A 316 17.35 19.71 -33.52
N GLN A 317 17.02 20.89 -33.00
CA GLN A 317 18.03 21.81 -32.47
C GLN A 317 18.66 21.24 -31.19
N VAL A 318 17.84 20.76 -30.27
CA VAL A 318 18.29 20.22 -28.98
C VAL A 318 19.11 18.94 -29.14
N SER A 319 18.76 18.07 -30.10
CA SER A 319 19.50 16.83 -30.35
C SER A 319 20.95 17.04 -30.82
N ARG A 320 21.30 18.23 -31.30
CA ARG A 320 22.68 18.60 -31.68
C ARG A 320 23.53 19.01 -30.49
N LEU A 321 22.94 19.24 -29.32
CA LEU A 321 23.65 19.63 -28.12
C LEU A 321 24.44 18.45 -27.54
N LYS A 322 25.58 18.75 -26.89
CA LYS A 322 26.45 17.77 -26.23
C LYS A 322 26.12 17.54 -24.75
N GLY A 323 25.26 18.38 -24.16
CA GLY A 323 24.88 18.33 -22.75
C GLY A 323 23.36 18.26 -22.56
N PRO A 324 22.87 18.24 -21.31
CA PRO A 324 21.46 18.09 -21.03
C PRO A 324 20.65 19.30 -21.47
N ALA A 325 19.42 19.04 -21.89
CA ALA A 325 18.50 20.08 -22.29
C ALA A 325 17.06 19.70 -21.96
N VAL A 326 16.28 20.69 -21.57
CA VAL A 326 14.83 20.63 -21.38
C VAL A 326 14.13 21.22 -22.60
N VAL A 327 13.13 20.51 -23.09
CA VAL A 327 12.13 20.99 -24.05
C VAL A 327 10.80 21.06 -23.31
N HIS A 328 10.33 22.27 -23.03
CA HIS A 328 9.07 22.49 -22.33
C HIS A 328 7.91 22.57 -23.32
N VAL A 329 7.02 21.58 -23.27
CA VAL A 329 5.94 21.38 -24.22
C VAL A 329 4.60 21.52 -23.49
N ILE A 330 3.75 22.42 -23.98
CA ILE A 330 2.41 22.64 -23.43
C ILE A 330 1.40 21.80 -24.19
N THR A 331 0.66 20.94 -23.48
CA THR A 331 -0.40 20.10 -24.06
C THR A 331 -1.73 20.30 -23.36
N THR A 332 -2.81 19.85 -24.01
CA THR A 332 -4.16 19.83 -23.43
C THR A 332 -4.55 18.39 -23.16
N LYS A 333 -4.74 18.03 -21.88
CA LYS A 333 -5.26 16.72 -21.49
C LYS A 333 -6.66 16.54 -22.06
N GLY A 334 -6.97 15.36 -22.60
CA GLY A 334 -8.27 15.10 -23.22
C GLY A 334 -8.47 15.65 -24.63
N ARG A 335 -7.45 16.30 -25.23
CA ARG A 335 -7.60 17.05 -26.49
C ARG A 335 -8.31 16.31 -27.62
N GLY A 336 -9.29 16.96 -28.22
CA GLY A 336 -10.04 16.46 -29.37
C GLY A 336 -11.22 15.57 -28.99
N TYR A 337 -11.53 15.45 -27.69
CA TYR A 337 -12.72 14.77 -27.21
C TYR A 337 -13.41 15.64 -26.16
N GLY A 338 -14.47 16.35 -26.57
CA GLY A 338 -15.20 17.33 -25.76
C GLY A 338 -15.50 16.87 -24.32
N PRO A 339 -16.04 15.65 -24.10
CA PRO A 339 -16.31 15.16 -22.75
C PRO A 339 -15.07 14.98 -21.87
N ALA A 340 -13.87 14.76 -22.44
CA ALA A 340 -12.63 14.74 -21.65
C ALA A 340 -12.12 16.15 -21.34
N GLU A 341 -12.23 17.09 -22.29
CA GLU A 341 -11.81 18.48 -22.07
C GLU A 341 -12.72 19.21 -21.06
N GLU A 342 -14.00 18.82 -20.98
CA GLU A 342 -15.02 19.41 -20.09
C GLU A 342 -15.07 18.76 -18.69
N ASP A 343 -14.42 17.62 -18.48
CA ASP A 343 -14.37 16.97 -17.15
C ASP A 343 -13.38 17.69 -16.23
N GLU A 344 -13.92 18.58 -15.38
CA GLU A 344 -13.12 19.41 -14.48
C GLU A 344 -12.36 18.62 -13.41
N ILE A 345 -12.78 17.38 -13.10
CA ILE A 345 -12.20 16.54 -12.04
C ILE A 345 -10.82 16.03 -12.47
N ASP A 346 -10.74 15.19 -13.50
CA ASP A 346 -9.46 14.60 -13.93
C ASP A 346 -9.24 14.54 -15.45
N HIS A 347 -10.16 15.08 -16.26
CA HIS A 347 -10.12 15.07 -17.73
C HIS A 347 -10.12 13.64 -18.30
N LEU A 348 -10.93 12.76 -17.70
CA LEU A 348 -10.98 11.33 -18.02
C LEU A 348 -9.59 10.67 -17.98
N HIS A 349 -8.86 10.89 -16.88
CA HIS A 349 -7.49 10.40 -16.68
C HIS A 349 -7.43 8.88 -16.81
N GLY A 350 -8.31 8.18 -16.08
CA GLY A 350 -8.46 6.73 -16.10
C GLY A 350 -9.94 6.37 -16.12
N VAL A 351 -10.39 5.72 -17.19
CA VAL A 351 -11.82 5.43 -17.40
C VAL A 351 -12.10 3.94 -17.38
N SER A 352 -13.21 3.56 -16.75
CA SER A 352 -13.86 2.27 -16.99
C SER A 352 -14.60 2.32 -18.32
N ALA A 353 -15.15 1.19 -18.78
CA ALA A 353 -15.96 1.19 -20.00
C ALA A 353 -17.11 2.21 -19.89
N PHE A 354 -17.21 3.08 -20.90
CA PHE A 354 -18.06 4.27 -20.86
C PHE A 354 -18.80 4.48 -22.18
N ASP A 355 -19.90 5.21 -22.13
CA ASP A 355 -20.65 5.61 -23.31
C ASP A 355 -19.96 6.78 -24.03
N VAL A 356 -19.63 6.62 -25.32
CA VAL A 356 -18.79 7.56 -26.09
C VAL A 356 -19.42 8.96 -26.23
N LEU A 357 -20.75 9.09 -26.18
CA LEU A 357 -21.41 10.39 -26.33
C LEU A 357 -21.51 11.13 -25.00
N THR A 358 -21.68 10.41 -23.90
CA THR A 358 -21.94 11.00 -22.57
C THR A 358 -20.74 10.98 -21.63
N ALA A 359 -19.68 10.22 -21.96
CA ALA A 359 -18.54 9.90 -21.09
C ALA A 359 -18.91 9.29 -19.72
N LYS A 360 -20.17 8.85 -19.56
CA LYS A 360 -20.62 8.27 -18.30
C LYS A 360 -20.22 6.79 -18.22
N PRO A 361 -19.73 6.32 -17.06
CA PRO A 361 -19.55 4.90 -16.81
C PRO A 361 -20.87 4.17 -17.02
N LEU A 362 -20.83 3.01 -17.68
CA LEU A 362 -22.03 2.21 -17.94
C LEU A 362 -22.68 1.67 -16.65
N SER A 363 -21.96 1.67 -15.52
CA SER A 363 -22.50 1.44 -14.18
C SER A 363 -21.55 2.02 -13.10
N ARG A 364 -22.09 2.58 -12.00
CA ARG A 364 -21.32 2.96 -10.79
C ARG A 364 -21.84 2.17 -9.59
N LYS A 365 -20.95 1.46 -8.91
CA LYS A 365 -21.22 0.75 -7.64
C LYS A 365 -20.49 1.49 -6.51
N VAL A 366 -21.01 1.40 -5.28
CA VAL A 366 -20.32 1.90 -4.08
C VAL A 366 -19.03 1.11 -3.87
N THR A 367 -17.94 1.82 -3.62
CA THR A 367 -16.59 1.26 -3.44
C THR A 367 -16.12 1.39 -2.00
N TYR A 368 -15.09 0.63 -1.61
CA TYR A 368 -14.44 0.80 -0.30
C TYR A 368 -13.88 2.22 -0.12
N THR A 369 -13.43 2.84 -1.20
CA THR A 369 -12.96 4.24 -1.22
C THR A 369 -14.07 5.23 -0.88
N ASP A 370 -15.28 5.04 -1.41
CA ASP A 370 -16.43 5.88 -1.06
C ASP A 370 -16.74 5.74 0.44
N VAL A 371 -16.74 4.50 0.96
CA VAL A 371 -16.98 4.20 2.38
C VAL A 371 -15.94 4.85 3.30
N PHE A 372 -14.66 4.78 2.94
CA PHE A 372 -13.58 5.44 3.67
C PHE A 372 -13.79 6.97 3.69
N GLY A 373 -14.06 7.58 2.53
CA GLY A 373 -14.27 9.02 2.41
C GLY A 373 -15.40 9.51 3.33
N GLU A 374 -16.54 8.81 3.32
CA GLU A 374 -17.66 9.10 4.21
C GLU A 374 -17.30 8.91 5.70
N ALA A 375 -16.57 7.84 6.03
CA ALA A 375 -16.11 7.58 7.40
C ALA A 375 -15.21 8.69 7.93
N LEU A 376 -14.23 9.11 7.13
CA LEU A 376 -13.26 10.13 7.53
C LEU A 376 -13.94 11.49 7.74
N VAL A 377 -14.91 11.87 6.89
CA VAL A 377 -15.69 13.09 7.08
C VAL A 377 -16.45 13.05 8.40
N ALA A 378 -17.11 11.93 8.71
CA ALA A 378 -17.85 11.76 9.97
C ALA A 378 -16.94 11.82 11.21
N GLU A 379 -15.73 11.25 11.14
CA GLU A 379 -14.76 11.36 12.23
C GLU A 379 -14.22 12.77 12.38
N ALA A 380 -13.98 13.49 11.29
CA ALA A 380 -13.48 14.86 11.33
C ALA A 380 -14.52 15.88 11.80
N GLU A 381 -15.81 15.57 11.74
CA GLU A 381 -16.87 16.33 12.43
C GLU A 381 -16.79 16.19 13.96
N ARG A 382 -16.37 15.02 14.45
CA ARG A 382 -16.29 14.69 15.88
C ARG A 382 -14.97 15.12 16.50
N GLU A 383 -13.87 15.01 15.75
CA GLU A 383 -12.51 15.31 16.18
C GLU A 383 -11.91 16.43 15.32
N PRO A 384 -11.87 17.68 15.83
CA PRO A 384 -11.32 18.83 15.12
C PRO A 384 -9.84 18.69 14.74
N ARG A 385 -9.07 17.84 15.44
CA ARG A 385 -7.65 17.63 15.17
C ARG A 385 -7.36 16.72 13.97
N VAL A 386 -8.38 16.08 13.39
CA VAL A 386 -8.20 15.26 12.19
C VAL A 386 -7.76 16.12 11.01
N ILE A 387 -6.65 15.73 10.37
CA ILE A 387 -6.15 16.32 9.13
C ILE A 387 -6.07 15.23 8.07
N ALA A 388 -6.58 15.50 6.87
CA ALA A 388 -6.45 14.59 5.74
C ALA A 388 -5.26 14.99 4.86
N ILE A 389 -4.42 14.02 4.51
CA ILE A 389 -3.23 14.21 3.68
C ILE A 389 -3.27 13.22 2.53
N THR A 390 -2.82 13.65 1.35
CA THR A 390 -2.62 12.78 0.18
C THR A 390 -1.40 13.21 -0.64
N ALA A 391 -0.89 12.27 -1.44
CA ALA A 391 0.16 12.52 -2.41
C ALA A 391 -0.43 12.51 -3.83
N ALA A 392 -1.02 13.63 -4.27
CA ALA A 392 -1.66 13.81 -5.58
C ALA A 392 -2.85 12.87 -5.88
N MET A 393 -3.48 12.27 -4.87
CA MET A 393 -4.56 11.28 -5.05
C MET A 393 -5.87 11.70 -4.39
N GLY A 394 -6.14 13.00 -4.23
CA GLY A 394 -7.31 13.49 -3.49
C GLY A 394 -8.64 12.88 -3.95
N SER A 395 -8.89 12.84 -5.26
CA SER A 395 -10.12 12.24 -5.82
C SER A 395 -10.10 10.71 -5.73
N SER A 396 -9.00 10.08 -6.16
CA SER A 396 -8.90 8.64 -6.32
C SER A 396 -8.78 7.88 -4.99
N ALA A 397 -8.32 8.55 -3.92
CA ALA A 397 -8.29 8.06 -2.55
C ALA A 397 -9.52 8.47 -1.70
N GLY A 398 -10.56 9.03 -2.32
CA GLY A 398 -11.84 9.29 -1.65
C GLY A 398 -11.88 10.52 -0.75
N LEU A 399 -10.93 11.45 -0.89
CA LEU A 399 -10.82 12.65 -0.05
C LEU A 399 -11.56 13.87 -0.59
N GLY A 400 -12.19 13.79 -1.77
CA GLY A 400 -12.96 14.89 -2.37
C GLY A 400 -13.98 15.51 -1.40
N PRO A 401 -14.90 14.71 -0.80
CA PRO A 401 -15.87 15.23 0.18
C PRO A 401 -15.21 15.88 1.42
N PHE A 402 -14.05 15.38 1.84
CA PHE A 402 -13.30 15.96 2.95
C PHE A 402 -12.71 17.33 2.56
N ALA A 403 -12.08 17.42 1.39
CA ALA A 403 -11.49 18.64 0.89
C ALA A 403 -12.53 19.75 0.69
N GLU A 404 -13.73 19.40 0.20
CA GLU A 404 -14.84 20.35 0.06
C GLU A 404 -15.34 20.87 1.41
N ARG A 405 -15.43 19.98 2.42
CA ARG A 405 -16.04 20.31 3.70
C ARG A 405 -15.08 20.92 4.72
N PHE A 406 -13.81 20.54 4.65
CA PHE A 406 -12.75 20.95 5.57
C PHE A 406 -11.49 21.39 4.81
N PRO A 407 -11.57 22.42 3.95
CA PRO A 407 -10.46 22.82 3.07
C PRO A 407 -9.19 23.19 3.86
N ASP A 408 -9.33 23.83 5.04
CA ASP A 408 -8.19 24.21 5.88
C ASP A 408 -7.52 23.02 6.59
N ARG A 409 -8.09 21.81 6.51
CA ARG A 409 -7.57 20.58 7.11
C ARG A 409 -7.22 19.51 6.06
N PHE A 410 -7.20 19.88 4.79
CA PHE A 410 -6.85 19.00 3.68
C PHE A 410 -5.54 19.45 3.02
N PHE A 411 -4.59 18.52 2.88
CA PHE A 411 -3.29 18.79 2.27
C PHE A 411 -2.99 17.79 1.15
N ASP A 412 -2.83 18.30 -0.06
CA ASP A 412 -2.25 17.55 -1.18
C ASP A 412 -0.81 18.03 -1.39
N VAL A 413 0.15 17.11 -1.17
CA VAL A 413 1.58 17.42 -1.24
C VAL A 413 2.19 17.19 -2.63
N GLY A 414 1.39 16.88 -3.65
CA GLY A 414 1.89 16.43 -4.95
C GLY A 414 2.37 14.98 -4.91
N ILE A 415 3.10 14.53 -5.95
CA ILE A 415 3.63 13.15 -6.03
C ILE A 415 4.88 13.06 -5.13
N ALA A 416 4.70 13.21 -3.83
CA ALA A 416 5.77 13.34 -2.86
C ALA A 416 5.46 12.52 -1.59
N GLU A 417 5.36 11.19 -1.74
CA GLU A 417 4.97 10.27 -0.66
C GLU A 417 5.91 10.39 0.55
N GLN A 418 7.22 10.52 0.32
CA GLN A 418 8.21 10.74 1.38
C GLN A 418 7.88 11.98 2.21
N HIS A 419 7.63 13.11 1.52
CA HIS A 419 7.23 14.34 2.18
C HIS A 419 5.88 14.20 2.89
N ALA A 420 4.91 13.50 2.30
CA ALA A 420 3.59 13.28 2.92
C ALA A 420 3.71 12.61 4.29
N VAL A 421 4.56 11.59 4.42
CA VAL A 421 4.77 10.86 5.68
C VAL A 421 5.46 11.75 6.72
N THR A 422 6.58 12.40 6.38
CA THR A 422 7.28 13.27 7.33
C THR A 422 6.46 14.53 7.68
N PHE A 423 5.66 15.05 6.75
CA PHE A 423 4.71 16.13 7.01
C PHE A 423 3.64 15.69 8.02
N ALA A 424 3.08 14.49 7.86
CA ALA A 424 2.18 13.89 8.85
C ALA A 424 2.87 13.74 10.22
N ALA A 425 4.13 13.30 10.26
CA ALA A 425 4.90 13.22 11.50
C ALA A 425 5.00 14.58 12.21
N GLY A 426 5.33 15.65 11.47
CA GLY A 426 5.37 17.01 12.02
C GLY A 426 4.02 17.49 12.58
N LEU A 427 2.92 17.20 11.87
CA LEU A 427 1.56 17.49 12.35
C LEU A 427 1.23 16.72 13.64
N ALA A 428 1.57 15.43 13.70
CA ALA A 428 1.35 14.61 14.89
C ALA A 428 2.17 15.11 16.10
N MET A 429 3.43 15.49 15.89
CA MET A 429 4.26 16.11 16.93
C MET A 429 3.68 17.42 17.46
N ALA A 430 2.96 18.16 16.61
CA ALA A 430 2.25 19.39 16.99
C ALA A 430 0.86 19.12 17.61
N GLY A 431 0.49 17.87 17.89
CA GLY A 431 -0.75 17.49 18.57
C GLY A 431 -1.95 17.27 17.65
N MET A 432 -1.76 17.22 16.33
CA MET A 432 -2.82 16.88 15.36
C MET A 432 -2.98 15.37 15.19
N ARG A 433 -4.07 14.95 14.54
CA ARG A 433 -4.38 13.55 14.20
C ARG A 433 -4.33 13.36 12.67
N PRO A 434 -3.14 13.23 12.06
CA PRO A 434 -3.02 13.13 10.61
C PRO A 434 -3.47 11.76 10.10
N VAL A 435 -4.29 11.79 9.05
CA VAL A 435 -4.72 10.63 8.26
C VAL A 435 -4.14 10.76 6.86
N LEU A 436 -3.15 9.94 6.55
CA LEU A 436 -2.52 9.89 5.23
C LEU A 436 -3.20 8.81 4.37
N ALA A 437 -4.02 9.25 3.41
CA ALA A 437 -4.64 8.36 2.43
C ALA A 437 -3.72 8.20 1.21
N ILE A 438 -3.26 6.97 0.99
CA ILE A 438 -2.24 6.62 0.01
C ILE A 438 -2.50 5.22 -0.51
N TYR A 439 -2.12 4.91 -1.75
CA TYR A 439 -2.19 3.53 -2.21
C TYR A 439 -1.09 2.69 -1.57
N SER A 440 -1.39 1.41 -1.29
CA SER A 440 -0.40 0.46 -0.76
C SER A 440 0.88 0.42 -1.61
N THR A 441 0.75 0.43 -2.95
CA THR A 441 1.91 0.42 -3.85
C THR A 441 2.78 1.68 -3.73
N PHE A 442 2.19 2.85 -3.52
CA PHE A 442 2.93 4.11 -3.47
C PHE A 442 3.60 4.36 -2.11
N LEU A 443 3.05 3.79 -1.02
CA LEU A 443 3.72 3.86 0.29
C LEU A 443 5.12 3.23 0.28
N GLN A 444 5.42 2.33 -0.67
CA GLN A 444 6.77 1.79 -0.88
C GLN A 444 7.83 2.88 -1.10
N ARG A 445 7.45 4.08 -1.56
CA ARG A 445 8.37 5.21 -1.71
C ARG A 445 8.80 5.83 -0.39
N ALA A 446 8.07 5.60 0.71
CA ALA A 446 8.25 6.29 1.98
C ALA A 446 8.54 5.36 3.16
N LEU A 447 9.09 4.16 2.92
CA LEU A 447 9.34 3.15 3.97
C LEU A 447 10.26 3.68 5.09
N ASP A 448 11.31 4.41 4.71
CA ASP A 448 12.25 5.00 5.67
C ASP A 448 11.55 6.05 6.54
N GLN A 449 10.71 6.91 5.93
CA GLN A 449 9.95 7.93 6.66
C GLN A 449 8.92 7.30 7.60
N VAL A 450 8.27 6.20 7.20
CA VAL A 450 7.37 5.44 8.08
C VAL A 450 8.15 4.89 9.29
N MET A 451 9.33 4.32 9.07
CA MET A 451 10.14 3.72 10.13
C MET A 451 10.73 4.78 11.07
N MET A 452 11.46 5.74 10.51
CA MET A 452 12.32 6.67 11.24
C MET A 452 11.54 7.88 11.76
N ASP A 453 10.66 8.46 10.94
CA ASP A 453 9.98 9.70 11.32
C ASP A 453 8.69 9.44 12.10
N VAL A 454 8.03 8.29 11.88
CA VAL A 454 6.75 7.95 12.53
C VAL A 454 6.91 6.89 13.61
N CYS A 455 7.40 5.70 13.27
CA CYS A 455 7.39 4.55 14.18
C CYS A 455 8.39 4.70 15.34
N LEU A 456 9.60 5.18 15.07
CA LEU A 456 10.62 5.45 16.11
C LEU A 456 10.10 6.42 17.19
N HIS A 457 9.33 7.41 16.77
CA HIS A 457 8.73 8.43 17.63
C HIS A 457 7.37 8.02 18.21
N ARG A 458 6.84 6.86 17.81
CA ARG A 458 5.52 6.34 18.22
C ARG A 458 4.39 7.35 17.95
N LEU A 459 4.45 8.05 16.82
CA LEU A 459 3.51 9.12 16.50
C LEU A 459 2.15 8.54 16.07
N PRO A 460 1.03 9.18 16.45
CA PRO A 460 -0.33 8.78 16.07
C PRO A 460 -0.67 9.18 14.63
N VAL A 461 0.09 8.66 13.67
CA VAL A 461 -0.18 8.81 12.23
C VAL A 461 -1.00 7.62 11.77
N THR A 462 -2.17 7.89 11.17
CA THR A 462 -3.02 6.88 10.56
C THR A 462 -2.76 6.80 9.07
N PHE A 463 -2.19 5.69 8.62
CA PHE A 463 -2.03 5.35 7.21
C PHE A 463 -3.25 4.60 6.71
N VAL A 464 -3.89 5.12 5.67
CA VAL A 464 -5.02 4.47 5.02
C VAL A 464 -4.59 4.01 3.64
N LEU A 465 -4.43 2.68 3.51
CA LEU A 465 -3.88 2.00 2.35
C LEU A 465 -4.99 1.52 1.45
N ASP A 466 -5.35 2.36 0.49
CA ASP A 466 -6.27 2.00 -0.58
C ASP A 466 -5.53 1.13 -1.62
N ARG A 467 -6.27 0.45 -2.52
CA ARG A 467 -5.72 -0.41 -3.58
C ARG A 467 -4.80 -1.51 -3.01
N ALA A 468 -5.06 -1.96 -1.79
CA ALA A 468 -4.27 -3.01 -1.18
C ALA A 468 -4.56 -4.37 -1.85
N GLY A 469 -3.49 -5.10 -2.14
CA GLY A 469 -3.52 -6.41 -2.76
C GLY A 469 -3.56 -6.36 -4.29
N ILE A 470 -4.08 -7.41 -4.92
CA ILE A 470 -4.19 -7.45 -6.39
C ILE A 470 -5.26 -6.44 -6.86
N THR A 471 -4.82 -5.45 -7.63
CA THR A 471 -5.65 -4.35 -8.16
C THR A 471 -6.30 -4.65 -9.51
N GLY A 472 -6.03 -5.83 -10.08
CA GLY A 472 -6.61 -6.27 -11.35
C GLY A 472 -6.03 -5.54 -12.56
N ASP A 473 -6.84 -4.72 -13.22
CA ASP A 473 -6.54 -4.10 -14.52
C ASP A 473 -5.49 -2.98 -14.47
N ASP A 474 -5.08 -2.52 -13.28
CA ASP A 474 -3.96 -1.58 -13.13
C ASP A 474 -2.59 -2.27 -13.31
N GLY A 475 -2.56 -3.61 -13.30
CA GLY A 475 -1.36 -4.40 -13.60
C GLY A 475 -0.33 -4.46 -12.46
N PRO A 476 0.79 -5.18 -12.69
CA PRO A 476 1.72 -5.60 -11.64
C PRO A 476 2.41 -4.45 -10.91
N SER A 477 2.67 -3.33 -11.59
CA SER A 477 3.28 -2.15 -10.98
C SER A 477 2.36 -1.43 -9.98
N HIS A 478 1.06 -1.72 -10.02
CA HIS A 478 0.07 -1.14 -9.11
C HIS A 478 -0.41 -2.10 -8.02
N HIS A 479 0.00 -3.37 -8.05
CA HIS A 479 -0.44 -4.33 -7.04
C HIS A 479 0.14 -3.95 -5.67
N GLY A 480 -0.75 -3.70 -4.71
CA GLY A 480 -0.42 -3.41 -3.31
C GLY A 480 -0.18 -4.69 -2.51
N ILE A 481 0.68 -5.59 -3.01
CA ILE A 481 0.84 -6.95 -2.47
C ILE A 481 2.03 -7.11 -1.53
N PHE A 482 2.62 -6.00 -1.06
CA PHE A 482 3.82 -6.01 -0.23
C PHE A 482 3.64 -5.33 1.13
N ASP A 483 2.54 -4.62 1.36
CA ASP A 483 2.38 -3.79 2.55
C ASP A 483 2.29 -4.59 3.86
N LEU A 484 1.72 -5.81 3.86
CA LEU A 484 1.78 -6.63 5.08
C LEU A 484 3.22 -6.99 5.42
N THR A 485 4.05 -7.23 4.41
CA THR A 485 5.43 -7.65 4.59
C THR A 485 6.28 -6.51 5.16
N PHE A 486 6.29 -5.33 4.51
CA PHE A 486 7.15 -4.25 4.98
C PHE A 486 6.61 -3.52 6.22
N LEU A 487 5.29 -3.39 6.39
CA LEU A 487 4.73 -2.70 7.57
C LEU A 487 4.79 -3.55 8.83
N ARG A 488 4.77 -4.89 8.71
CA ARG A 488 4.93 -5.78 9.86
C ARG A 488 6.28 -5.59 10.56
N ALA A 489 7.33 -5.22 9.81
CA ALA A 489 8.65 -4.91 10.36
C ALA A 489 8.69 -3.60 11.17
N MET A 490 7.70 -2.71 11.02
CA MET A 490 7.73 -1.37 11.61
C MET A 490 7.39 -1.39 13.10
N PRO A 491 8.30 -0.98 14.01
CA PRO A 491 8.07 -1.08 15.46
C PRO A 491 6.86 -0.27 15.94
N GLY A 492 6.10 -0.80 16.91
CA GLY A 492 4.98 -0.09 17.53
C GLY A 492 3.76 0.17 16.63
N MET A 493 3.82 -0.15 15.33
CA MET A 493 2.69 0.02 14.43
C MET A 493 1.63 -1.08 14.59
N ILE A 494 0.38 -0.63 14.60
CA ILE A 494 -0.81 -1.48 14.47
C ILE A 494 -1.11 -1.62 12.98
N LEU A 495 -1.32 -2.84 12.51
CA LEU A 495 -1.63 -3.15 11.12
C LEU A 495 -2.92 -3.96 11.05
N ALA A 496 -3.93 -3.40 10.38
CA ALA A 496 -5.24 -4.01 10.23
C ALA A 496 -5.70 -4.06 8.77
N ALA A 497 -6.50 -5.08 8.45
CA ALA A 497 -7.12 -5.26 7.14
C ALA A 497 -8.63 -5.41 7.27
N ALA A 498 -9.39 -4.48 6.69
CA ALA A 498 -10.84 -4.46 6.78
C ALA A 498 -11.48 -5.59 5.95
N SER A 499 -12.27 -6.46 6.60
CA SER A 499 -13.02 -7.54 5.95
C SER A 499 -14.21 -7.06 5.13
N ASP A 500 -14.83 -5.97 5.57
CA ASP A 500 -16.06 -5.42 5.02
C ASP A 500 -16.17 -3.89 5.28
N PRO A 501 -17.18 -3.22 4.69
CA PRO A 501 -17.37 -1.78 4.83
C PRO A 501 -17.59 -1.29 6.26
N GLN A 502 -18.28 -2.07 7.10
CA GLN A 502 -18.54 -1.68 8.48
C GLN A 502 -17.25 -1.78 9.29
N GLU A 503 -16.48 -2.85 9.11
CA GLU A 503 -15.18 -3.01 9.76
C GLU A 503 -14.19 -1.91 9.33
N LEU A 504 -14.22 -1.45 8.07
CA LEU A 504 -13.44 -0.29 7.64
C LEU A 504 -13.77 0.97 8.45
N ARG A 505 -15.06 1.24 8.69
CA ARG A 505 -15.51 2.38 9.49
C ARG A 505 -15.10 2.24 10.95
N ASP A 506 -15.25 1.05 11.52
CA ASP A 506 -14.83 0.72 12.88
C ASP A 506 -13.31 0.89 13.06
N LEU A 507 -12.50 0.46 12.07
CA LEU A 507 -11.05 0.60 12.09
C LEU A 507 -10.60 2.06 11.98
N VAL A 508 -11.22 2.86 11.12
CA VAL A 508 -10.93 4.30 11.01
C VAL A 508 -11.20 5.00 12.34
N HIS A 509 -12.35 4.71 12.95
CA HIS A 509 -12.71 5.24 14.27
C HIS A 509 -11.72 4.80 15.37
N THR A 510 -11.35 3.52 15.37
CA THR A 510 -10.36 2.95 16.31
C THR A 510 -8.99 3.59 16.16
N ALA A 511 -8.53 3.83 14.93
CA ALA A 511 -7.23 4.44 14.65
C ALA A 511 -7.17 5.90 15.12
N ILE A 512 -8.22 6.68 14.86
CA ILE A 512 -8.28 8.11 15.26
C ILE A 512 -8.35 8.25 16.79
N ALA A 513 -9.02 7.32 17.48
CA ALA A 513 -9.08 7.29 18.94
C ALA A 513 -7.74 6.87 19.61
N GLY A 514 -6.85 6.19 18.87
CA GLY A 514 -5.59 5.67 19.38
C GLY A 514 -4.42 6.67 19.33
N ASP A 515 -3.35 6.33 20.07
CA ASP A 515 -2.11 7.14 20.17
C ASP A 515 -0.89 6.47 19.49
N ALA A 516 -1.08 5.35 18.79
CA ALA A 516 -0.02 4.61 18.11
C ALA A 516 -0.10 4.80 16.59
N PRO A 517 1.02 4.62 15.85
CA PRO A 517 0.97 4.57 14.40
C PRO A 517 0.10 3.40 13.95
N PHE A 518 -0.82 3.66 13.02
CA PHE A 518 -1.86 2.72 12.63
C PHE A 518 -1.94 2.65 11.11
N ALA A 519 -1.88 1.45 10.54
CA ALA A 519 -2.12 1.20 9.13
C ALA A 519 -3.41 0.40 8.94
N ILE A 520 -4.33 0.92 8.13
CA ILE A 520 -5.57 0.28 7.71
C ILE A 520 -5.47 0.00 6.23
N ARG A 521 -5.60 -1.27 5.80
CA ARG A 521 -5.63 -1.63 4.38
C ARG A 521 -7.00 -2.11 3.93
N PHE A 522 -7.36 -1.78 2.69
CA PHE A 522 -8.56 -2.30 2.02
C PHE A 522 -8.37 -2.39 0.50
N PRO A 523 -9.11 -3.27 -0.20
CA PRO A 523 -8.86 -3.54 -1.61
C PRO A 523 -9.45 -2.49 -2.55
N LYS A 524 -8.95 -2.45 -3.79
CA LYS A 524 -9.66 -1.82 -4.90
C LYS A 524 -10.92 -2.64 -5.19
N GLY A 525 -12.10 -2.00 -5.20
CA GLY A 525 -13.30 -2.64 -5.71
C GLY A 525 -14.61 -2.15 -5.08
N ALA A 526 -15.71 -2.64 -5.64
CA ALA A 526 -17.04 -2.46 -5.07
C ALA A 526 -17.20 -3.28 -3.79
N VAL A 527 -18.00 -2.79 -2.85
CA VAL A 527 -18.24 -3.44 -1.55
C VAL A 527 -19.08 -4.73 -1.62
N GLY A 528 -19.43 -5.20 -2.82
CA GLY A 528 -20.17 -6.46 -3.02
C GLY A 528 -21.59 -6.45 -2.45
N VAL A 529 -22.09 -7.62 -2.04
CA VAL A 529 -23.44 -7.83 -1.46
C VAL A 529 -23.65 -7.00 -0.18
N SER A 530 -22.56 -6.60 0.48
CA SER A 530 -22.55 -5.72 1.66
C SER A 530 -22.94 -4.27 1.37
N ALA A 531 -23.13 -3.87 0.11
CA ALA A 531 -23.64 -2.54 -0.24
C ALA A 531 -25.05 -2.26 0.31
N ASN A 532 -25.83 -3.32 0.57
CA ASN A 532 -27.20 -3.24 1.09
C ASN A 532 -27.29 -3.59 2.58
N ALA A 533 -26.16 -3.82 3.26
CA ALA A 533 -26.16 -4.11 4.70
C ALA A 533 -26.50 -2.83 5.48
N GLU A 534 -27.20 -2.98 6.61
CA GLU A 534 -27.45 -1.86 7.52
C GLU A 534 -26.13 -1.29 8.03
N ILE A 535 -25.93 0.01 7.81
CA ILE A 535 -24.74 0.74 8.23
C ILE A 535 -24.95 1.16 9.69
N HIS A 536 -24.18 0.58 10.62
CA HIS A 536 -24.28 0.89 12.05
C HIS A 536 -23.31 2.00 12.46
N PRO A 537 -23.52 2.72 13.57
CA PRO A 537 -22.51 3.64 14.11
C PRO A 537 -21.16 2.93 14.31
N PRO A 538 -20.02 3.58 14.03
CA PRO A 538 -18.71 2.94 14.20
C PRO A 538 -18.47 2.61 15.68
N ARG A 539 -17.81 1.48 15.93
CA ARG A 539 -17.43 1.02 17.28
C ARG A 539 -15.91 0.94 17.43
N LEU A 540 -15.44 1.06 18.67
CA LEU A 540 -14.05 0.77 19.01
C LEU A 540 -13.79 -0.74 18.95
N LEU A 541 -12.73 -1.12 18.25
CA LEU A 541 -12.27 -2.50 18.15
C LEU A 541 -11.08 -2.71 19.10
N PRO A 542 -11.09 -3.75 19.95
CA PRO A 542 -9.94 -4.08 20.78
C PRO A 542 -8.75 -4.47 19.90
N VAL A 543 -7.66 -3.70 20.00
CA VAL A 543 -6.45 -3.91 19.19
C VAL A 543 -5.84 -5.28 19.50
N GLY A 544 -5.64 -6.09 18.45
CA GLY A 544 -5.12 -7.45 18.56
C GLY A 544 -6.18 -8.53 18.74
N GLU A 545 -7.47 -8.20 18.87
CA GLU A 545 -8.52 -9.22 18.93
C GLU A 545 -9.08 -9.57 17.54
N TRP A 546 -9.13 -10.87 17.25
CA TRP A 546 -9.78 -11.45 16.08
C TRP A 546 -11.20 -11.91 16.39
N GLU A 547 -11.99 -12.13 15.34
CA GLU A 547 -13.40 -12.55 15.45
C GLU A 547 -13.60 -13.93 14.83
N VAL A 548 -14.15 -14.86 15.60
CA VAL A 548 -14.54 -16.19 15.10
C VAL A 548 -15.91 -16.07 14.44
N LEU A 549 -15.95 -16.24 13.12
CA LEU A 549 -17.18 -16.13 12.32
C LEU A 549 -17.93 -17.46 12.21
N ARG A 550 -17.18 -18.57 12.28
CA ARG A 550 -17.71 -19.92 12.17
C ARG A 550 -16.89 -20.88 13.03
N GLN A 551 -17.56 -21.81 13.71
CA GLN A 551 -16.93 -22.90 14.46
C GLN A 551 -16.92 -24.18 13.64
N GLY A 552 -15.82 -24.93 13.72
CA GLY A 552 -15.63 -26.26 13.17
C GLY A 552 -14.50 -26.98 13.90
N SER A 553 -14.15 -28.19 13.46
CA SER A 553 -13.11 -29.00 14.11
C SER A 553 -12.08 -29.56 13.12
N ALA A 554 -12.39 -29.57 11.82
CA ALA A 554 -11.54 -30.20 10.81
C ALA A 554 -10.33 -29.34 10.42
N ALA A 555 -10.46 -28.02 10.38
CA ALA A 555 -9.37 -27.08 10.10
C ALA A 555 -9.67 -25.69 10.65
N LEU A 556 -8.61 -24.89 10.82
CA LEU A 556 -8.67 -23.47 11.19
C LEU A 556 -8.28 -22.60 9.99
N LEU A 557 -9.21 -21.80 9.47
CA LEU A 557 -8.96 -20.81 8.43
C LEU A 557 -8.82 -19.42 9.06
N LEU A 558 -7.62 -18.85 8.93
CA LEU A 558 -7.29 -17.50 9.37
C LEU A 558 -7.23 -16.59 8.13
N ALA A 559 -8.21 -15.71 7.96
CA ALA A 559 -8.32 -14.87 6.77
C ALA A 559 -8.25 -13.39 7.11
N THR A 560 -7.66 -12.60 6.23
CA THR A 560 -7.51 -11.15 6.37
C THR A 560 -8.24 -10.40 5.25
N GLY A 561 -8.81 -9.24 5.57
CA GLY A 561 -9.45 -8.36 4.61
C GLY A 561 -10.44 -9.05 3.68
N LYS A 562 -10.35 -8.77 2.38
CA LYS A 562 -11.27 -9.31 1.35
C LYS A 562 -11.30 -10.84 1.25
N LEU A 563 -10.27 -11.53 1.76
CA LEU A 563 -10.24 -12.99 1.72
C LEU A 563 -11.09 -13.64 2.83
N VAL A 564 -11.61 -12.86 3.78
CA VAL A 564 -12.57 -13.34 4.77
C VAL A 564 -13.83 -13.88 4.10
N SER A 565 -14.38 -13.17 3.10
CA SER A 565 -15.55 -13.68 2.37
C SER A 565 -15.23 -14.96 1.59
N VAL A 566 -14.02 -15.04 1.00
CA VAL A 566 -13.55 -16.24 0.29
C VAL A 566 -13.41 -17.43 1.26
N ALA A 567 -12.92 -17.19 2.47
CA ALA A 567 -12.84 -18.22 3.51
C ALA A 567 -14.23 -18.71 3.96
N MET A 568 -15.22 -17.82 4.05
CA MET A 568 -16.61 -18.18 4.33
C MET A 568 -17.24 -19.00 3.20
N ASP A 569 -17.01 -18.62 1.94
CA ASP A 569 -17.48 -19.38 0.78
C ASP A 569 -16.84 -20.78 0.73
N ALA A 570 -15.52 -20.86 0.95
CA ALA A 570 -14.80 -22.12 1.03
C ALA A 570 -15.32 -23.00 2.19
N ALA A 571 -15.58 -22.40 3.35
CA ALA A 571 -16.14 -23.11 4.49
C ALA A 571 -17.54 -23.67 4.21
N ALA A 572 -18.38 -22.95 3.47
CA ALA A 572 -19.70 -23.43 3.05
C ALA A 572 -19.63 -24.56 2.00
N LEU A 573 -18.61 -24.56 1.14
CA LEU A 573 -18.36 -25.67 0.21
C LEU A 573 -17.86 -26.92 0.95
N LEU A 574 -16.88 -26.77 1.84
CA LEU A 574 -16.32 -27.86 2.64
C LEU A 574 -17.36 -28.49 3.58
N ASP A 575 -18.31 -27.70 4.10
CA ASP A 575 -19.40 -28.21 4.93
C ASP A 575 -20.30 -29.20 4.18
N LYS A 576 -20.56 -28.95 2.89
CA LYS A 576 -21.33 -29.86 2.03
C LYS A 576 -20.61 -31.19 1.81
N GLU A 577 -19.30 -31.22 1.98
CA GLU A 577 -18.46 -32.41 1.92
C GLU A 577 -18.23 -33.05 3.30
N GLY A 578 -18.87 -32.55 4.36
CA GLY A 578 -18.73 -33.09 5.71
C GLY A 578 -17.46 -32.67 6.43
N VAL A 579 -16.81 -31.58 5.99
CA VAL A 579 -15.57 -31.04 6.57
C VAL A 579 -15.86 -29.70 7.27
N PRO A 580 -16.31 -29.71 8.55
CA PRO A 580 -16.63 -28.48 9.27
C PRO A 580 -15.36 -27.74 9.69
N VAL A 581 -15.15 -26.55 9.14
CA VAL A 581 -13.96 -25.71 9.41
C VAL A 581 -14.30 -24.47 10.23
N THR A 582 -13.40 -24.11 11.13
CA THR A 582 -13.43 -22.83 11.86
C THR A 582 -12.93 -21.72 10.93
N VAL A 583 -13.64 -20.59 10.88
CA VAL A 583 -13.23 -19.39 10.12
C VAL A 583 -13.07 -18.22 11.08
N VAL A 584 -11.92 -17.58 11.03
CA VAL A 584 -11.57 -16.43 11.86
C VAL A 584 -11.22 -15.23 10.98
N ASN A 585 -11.95 -14.13 11.18
CA ASN A 585 -11.55 -12.82 10.67
C ASN A 585 -10.35 -12.32 11.49
N SER A 586 -9.18 -12.46 10.89
CA SER A 586 -7.89 -12.13 11.48
C SER A 586 -7.52 -10.65 11.23
N ARG A 587 -8.45 -9.74 11.59
CA ARG A 587 -8.41 -8.32 11.19
C ARG A 587 -7.10 -7.61 11.52
N TYR A 588 -6.41 -8.01 12.60
CA TYR A 588 -5.11 -7.47 12.98
C TYR A 588 -3.98 -8.41 12.56
N ILE A 589 -3.13 -7.93 11.66
CA ILE A 589 -1.90 -8.60 11.26
C ILE A 589 -0.78 -8.28 12.27
N LYS A 590 -0.87 -7.10 12.90
CA LYS A 590 0.00 -6.69 13.99
C LYS A 590 -0.77 -5.82 14.99
N PRO A 591 -0.79 -6.14 16.29
CA PRO A 591 -0.37 -7.42 16.88
C PRO A 591 -1.30 -8.58 16.45
N LEU A 592 -0.81 -9.82 16.55
CA LEU A 592 -1.62 -11.02 16.36
C LEU A 592 -2.47 -11.30 17.61
N ASP A 593 -3.52 -12.10 17.45
CA ASP A 593 -4.39 -12.49 18.55
C ASP A 593 -3.69 -13.44 19.54
N PRO A 594 -3.69 -13.12 20.85
CA PRO A 594 -3.05 -13.97 21.86
C PRO A 594 -3.69 -15.37 21.98
N ARG A 595 -4.91 -15.56 21.48
CA ARG A 595 -5.63 -16.85 21.47
C ARG A 595 -5.18 -17.77 20.33
N LEU A 596 -4.39 -17.29 19.37
CA LEU A 596 -3.93 -18.04 18.20
C LEU A 596 -3.34 -19.43 18.55
N PRO A 597 -2.41 -19.58 19.51
CA PRO A 597 -1.87 -20.91 19.86
C PRO A 597 -2.95 -21.87 20.38
N SER A 598 -3.94 -21.38 21.12
CA SER A 598 -5.06 -22.20 21.62
C SER A 598 -5.98 -22.65 20.49
N TRP A 599 -6.25 -21.79 19.50
CA TRP A 599 -7.00 -22.21 18.32
C TRP A 599 -6.21 -23.21 17.49
N ALA A 600 -4.93 -22.96 17.24
CA ALA A 600 -4.08 -23.85 16.46
C ALA A 600 -4.00 -25.25 17.05
N ARG A 601 -3.81 -25.38 18.38
CA ARG A 601 -3.76 -26.69 19.07
C ARG A 601 -5.04 -27.53 18.95
N ARG A 602 -6.19 -26.90 18.71
CA ARG A 602 -7.49 -27.57 18.60
C ARG A 602 -7.81 -28.08 17.19
N HIS A 603 -6.98 -27.74 16.20
CA HIS A 603 -7.23 -28.08 14.81
C HIS A 603 -6.01 -28.81 14.24
N PRO A 604 -6.22 -29.87 13.44
CA PRO A 604 -5.10 -30.62 12.85
C PRO A 604 -4.37 -29.81 11.77
N VAL A 605 -5.04 -28.83 11.15
CA VAL A 605 -4.49 -28.00 10.07
C VAL A 605 -4.87 -26.55 10.29
N VAL A 606 -3.91 -25.65 10.09
CA VAL A 606 -4.09 -24.19 10.06
C VAL A 606 -3.80 -23.68 8.65
N LEU A 607 -4.74 -22.93 8.08
CA LEU A 607 -4.65 -22.32 6.76
C LEU A 607 -4.71 -20.80 6.92
N THR A 608 -3.79 -20.08 6.27
CA THR A 608 -3.76 -18.62 6.26
C THR A 608 -4.15 -18.10 4.88
N LEU A 609 -4.98 -17.06 4.84
CA LEU A 609 -5.45 -16.43 3.62
C LEU A 609 -5.16 -14.92 3.69
N GLU A 610 -4.24 -14.45 2.85
CA GLU A 610 -3.90 -13.04 2.69
C GLU A 610 -3.82 -12.62 1.22
N ASP A 611 -4.23 -11.38 0.93
CA ASP A 611 -4.05 -10.76 -0.40
C ASP A 611 -2.75 -9.93 -0.40
N ASN A 612 -1.64 -10.66 -0.26
CA ASN A 612 -0.27 -10.16 -0.15
C ASN A 612 0.69 -11.30 -0.55
N VAL A 613 1.97 -10.99 -0.77
CA VAL A 613 2.98 -12.04 -0.92
C VAL A 613 3.06 -12.91 0.34
N ALA A 614 3.20 -14.23 0.16
CA ALA A 614 3.24 -15.17 1.29
C ALA A 614 4.49 -14.98 2.17
N THR A 615 5.62 -14.61 1.56
CA THR A 615 6.89 -14.44 2.27
C THR A 615 6.88 -13.15 3.10
N GLY A 616 7.05 -13.31 4.41
CA GLY A 616 7.09 -12.21 5.37
C GLY A 616 5.74 -11.55 5.66
N GLY A 617 4.65 -11.99 5.00
CA GLY A 617 3.29 -11.51 5.20
C GLY A 617 2.60 -12.09 6.45
N PHE A 618 1.27 -12.09 6.45
CA PHE A 618 0.43 -12.60 7.53
C PHE A 618 0.67 -14.08 7.81
N GLY A 619 0.76 -14.93 6.78
CA GLY A 619 1.03 -16.35 6.93
C GLY A 619 2.38 -16.62 7.61
N SER A 620 3.40 -15.84 7.26
CA SER A 620 4.69 -15.89 7.94
C SER A 620 4.59 -15.43 9.40
N ALA A 621 3.82 -14.38 9.69
CA ALA A 621 3.60 -13.91 11.06
C ALA A 621 2.92 -14.98 11.94
N VAL A 622 1.91 -15.67 11.40
CA VAL A 622 1.24 -16.79 12.08
C VAL A 622 2.22 -17.94 12.30
N ALA A 623 3.02 -18.30 11.28
CA ALA A 623 4.02 -19.36 11.40
C ALA A 623 5.07 -19.01 12.47
N GLU A 624 5.57 -17.77 12.52
CA GLU A 624 6.50 -17.29 13.54
C GLU A 624 5.89 -17.35 14.95
N ALA A 625 4.61 -17.01 15.10
CA ALA A 625 3.91 -17.05 16.39
C ALA A 625 3.59 -18.47 16.88
N LEU A 626 3.45 -19.42 15.96
CA LEU A 626 3.21 -20.84 16.25
C LEU A 626 4.48 -21.68 16.29
N ALA A 627 5.59 -21.16 15.77
CA ALA A 627 6.87 -21.84 15.79
C ALA A 627 7.24 -22.18 17.24
N PRO A 628 7.80 -23.37 17.51
CA PRO A 628 8.41 -23.66 18.79
C PRO A 628 9.43 -22.57 19.06
N GLN A 629 9.15 -21.68 20.01
CA GLN A 629 10.16 -20.75 20.44
C GLN A 629 11.28 -21.61 21.02
N ALA A 630 12.48 -21.52 20.44
CA ALA A 630 13.70 -21.94 21.13
C ALA A 630 13.89 -20.95 22.27
N THR A 631 13.10 -21.10 23.34
CA THR A 631 13.29 -20.33 24.54
C THR A 631 14.48 -20.94 25.23
N ALA A 632 15.64 -20.31 25.08
CA ALA A 632 16.56 -20.27 26.21
C ALA A 632 15.72 -19.85 27.41
N SER A 633 15.59 -20.73 28.39
CA SER A 633 14.86 -20.40 29.62
C SER A 633 15.50 -19.16 30.22
N PRO A 634 14.72 -18.15 30.65
CA PRO A 634 15.28 -17.06 31.44
C PRO A 634 16.03 -17.66 32.63
N ASP A 635 17.24 -17.19 32.89
CA ASP A 635 18.06 -17.73 33.97
C ASP A 635 17.31 -17.57 35.31
N PRO A 636 17.08 -18.65 36.08
CA PRO A 636 16.23 -18.62 37.26
C PRO A 636 16.78 -17.77 38.41
N VAL A 637 18.09 -17.44 38.38
CA VAL A 637 18.81 -16.68 39.39
C VAL A 637 18.88 -15.20 39.02
N THR A 638 19.34 -14.89 37.81
CA THR A 638 19.55 -13.52 37.32
C THR A 638 18.29 -12.90 36.71
N GLN A 639 17.31 -13.71 36.32
CA GLN A 639 16.07 -13.28 35.68
C GLN A 639 14.82 -13.91 36.33
N ALA A 640 14.83 -14.01 37.67
CA ALA A 640 13.77 -14.63 38.47
C ALA A 640 12.32 -14.31 38.05
N ALA A 641 11.99 -13.03 37.84
CA ALA A 641 10.62 -12.63 37.47
C ALA A 641 10.24 -13.10 36.06
N ALA A 642 11.18 -13.07 35.11
CA ALA A 642 10.96 -13.56 33.75
C ALA A 642 10.83 -15.09 33.75
N TYR A 643 11.62 -15.79 34.58
CA TYR A 643 11.51 -17.24 34.76
C TYR A 643 10.15 -17.66 35.35
N GLN A 644 9.68 -16.97 36.39
CA GLN A 644 8.34 -17.21 36.96
C GLN A 644 7.24 -17.00 35.91
N GLN A 645 7.29 -15.91 35.15
CA GLN A 645 6.34 -15.63 34.08
C GLN A 645 6.39 -16.68 32.96
N HIS A 646 7.58 -17.15 32.60
CA HIS A 646 7.77 -18.19 31.60
C HIS A 646 7.08 -19.50 32.02
N LEU A 647 7.35 -20.00 33.24
CA LEU A 647 6.73 -21.23 33.75
C LEU A 647 5.20 -21.11 33.88
N LEU A 648 4.70 -19.98 34.39
CA LEU A 648 3.26 -19.74 34.48
C LEU A 648 2.61 -19.63 33.09
N GLY A 649 3.32 -19.09 32.10
CA GLY A 649 2.89 -19.06 30.71
C GLY A 649 2.76 -20.46 30.08
N LEU A 650 3.70 -21.36 30.38
CA LEU A 650 3.65 -22.76 29.93
C LEU A 650 2.48 -23.54 30.54
N LEU A 651 2.10 -23.23 31.79
CA LEU A 651 0.90 -23.78 32.41
C LEU A 651 -0.38 -23.18 31.78
N GLY A 652 -0.42 -21.86 31.56
CA GLY A 652 -1.59 -21.16 31.05
C GLY A 652 -2.75 -21.19 32.04
N GLN A 653 -3.93 -21.60 31.56
CA GLN A 653 -5.17 -21.71 32.36
C GLN A 653 -5.48 -23.16 32.79
N ASP A 654 -4.56 -24.09 32.54
CA ASP A 654 -4.77 -25.50 32.86
C ASP A 654 -4.67 -25.75 34.38
N ASP A 655 -5.39 -26.75 34.88
CA ASP A 655 -5.35 -27.14 36.29
C ASP A 655 -3.96 -27.71 36.65
N PRO A 656 -3.20 -27.07 37.56
CA PRO A 656 -1.84 -27.50 37.90
C PRO A 656 -1.80 -28.92 38.47
N ALA A 657 -2.84 -29.37 39.19
CA ALA A 657 -2.88 -30.72 39.76
C ALA A 657 -3.05 -31.78 38.66
N GLN A 658 -3.91 -31.51 37.67
CA GLN A 658 -4.10 -32.42 36.53
C GLN A 658 -2.84 -32.51 35.66
N VAL A 659 -2.18 -31.38 35.42
CA VAL A 659 -0.91 -31.35 34.67
C VAL A 659 0.14 -32.20 35.39
N GLN A 660 0.33 -31.96 36.69
CA GLN A 660 1.28 -32.71 37.49
C GLN A 660 0.94 -34.20 37.62
N ALA A 661 -0.33 -34.57 37.71
CA ALA A 661 -0.76 -35.97 37.74
C ALA A 661 -0.45 -36.71 36.42
N ALA A 662 -0.52 -36.01 35.29
CA ALA A 662 -0.23 -36.58 33.97
C ALA A 662 1.28 -36.72 33.67
N THR A 663 2.16 -36.02 34.40
CA THR A 663 3.61 -35.96 34.12
C THR A 663 4.25 -37.34 34.10
N ARG A 664 3.91 -38.24 35.05
CA ARG A 664 4.46 -39.59 35.09
C ARG A 664 4.23 -40.38 33.81
N ALA A 665 2.99 -40.36 33.29
CA ALA A 665 2.64 -41.09 32.07
C ALA A 665 3.39 -40.52 30.85
N ARG A 666 3.64 -39.20 30.83
CA ARG A 666 4.40 -38.54 29.77
C ARG A 666 5.89 -38.85 29.85
N LEU A 667 6.46 -38.91 31.06
CA LEU A 667 7.84 -39.32 31.28
C LEU A 667 8.07 -40.75 30.78
N LEU A 668 7.19 -41.69 31.15
CA LEU A 668 7.24 -43.06 30.65
C LEU A 668 7.30 -43.12 29.12
N ALA A 669 6.39 -42.40 28.44
CA ALA A 669 6.37 -42.37 26.98
C ALA A 669 7.66 -41.80 26.37
N VAL A 670 8.26 -40.79 27.00
CA VAL A 670 9.53 -40.19 26.53
C VAL A 670 10.72 -41.12 26.79
N LEU A 671 10.74 -41.83 27.93
CA LEU A 671 11.79 -42.79 28.26
C LEU A 671 11.74 -44.01 27.32
N GLU A 672 10.54 -44.50 27.00
CA GLU A 672 10.32 -45.55 26.01
C GLU A 672 10.79 -45.11 24.61
N ASP A 673 10.46 -43.87 24.19
CA ASP A 673 10.92 -43.31 22.91
C ASP A 673 12.45 -43.13 22.85
N ALA A 674 13.07 -42.74 23.96
CA ALA A 674 14.50 -42.53 24.05
C ALA A 674 15.31 -43.81 23.83
N GLY A 675 14.85 -44.96 24.34
CA GLY A 675 15.52 -46.26 24.16
C GLY A 675 17.00 -46.22 24.54
N SER A 676 17.89 -46.55 23.60
CA SER A 676 19.34 -46.53 23.83
C SER A 676 19.96 -45.12 23.92
N ASP A 677 19.22 -44.06 23.55
CA ASP A 677 19.70 -42.68 23.59
C ASP A 677 19.49 -41.98 24.95
N LEU A 678 18.92 -42.66 25.94
CA LEU A 678 18.59 -42.10 27.27
C LEU A 678 19.74 -41.31 27.91
N ARG A 679 20.96 -41.82 27.79
CA ARG A 679 22.17 -41.25 28.41
C ARG A 679 22.99 -40.36 27.49
N ARG A 680 22.55 -40.17 26.25
CA ARG A 680 23.29 -39.39 25.27
C ARG A 680 22.94 -37.91 25.41
N THR A 681 23.95 -37.06 25.39
CA THR A 681 23.79 -35.60 25.35
C THR A 681 23.83 -35.10 23.90
N PRO A 682 23.08 -34.04 23.55
CA PRO A 682 23.02 -33.54 22.18
C PRO A 682 24.24 -32.67 21.82
N ALA A 683 24.88 -32.04 22.80
CA ALA A 683 26.10 -31.25 22.66
C ALA A 683 26.86 -31.19 24.01
N PRO A 684 28.14 -30.80 24.02
CA PRO A 684 28.87 -30.53 25.26
C PRO A 684 28.15 -29.45 26.10
N GLY A 685 27.86 -29.76 27.37
CA GLY A 685 27.17 -28.86 28.30
C GLY A 685 25.64 -28.97 28.30
N GLU A 686 25.05 -29.77 27.40
CA GLU A 686 23.61 -30.05 27.37
C GLU A 686 23.28 -31.34 28.12
N TRP A 687 22.07 -31.42 28.70
CA TRP A 687 21.64 -32.57 29.49
C TRP A 687 21.05 -33.71 28.63
N SER A 688 21.31 -34.95 29.05
CA SER A 688 20.67 -36.16 28.52
C SER A 688 19.21 -36.27 28.97
N VAL A 689 18.45 -37.18 28.36
CA VAL A 689 17.07 -37.46 28.80
C VAL A 689 17.05 -38.00 30.24
N LEU A 690 18.05 -38.82 30.61
CA LEU A 690 18.13 -39.38 31.96
C LEU A 690 18.55 -38.32 33.00
N GLU A 691 19.44 -37.39 32.65
CA GLU A 691 19.78 -36.24 33.50
C GLU A 691 18.58 -35.32 33.70
N LEU A 692 17.76 -35.10 32.66
CA LEU A 692 16.51 -34.36 32.76
C LEU A 692 15.49 -35.06 33.69
N LEU A 693 15.43 -36.39 33.69
CA LEU A 693 14.60 -37.14 34.64
C LEU A 693 15.12 -36.97 36.08
N GLY A 694 16.43 -37.09 36.27
CA GLY A 694 17.06 -36.85 37.58
C GLY A 694 16.79 -35.45 38.11
N HIS A 695 16.89 -34.42 37.26
CA HIS A 695 16.55 -33.05 37.63
C HIS A 695 15.08 -32.89 38.07
N LEU A 696 14.14 -33.59 37.42
CA LEU A 696 12.74 -33.60 37.85
C LEU A 696 12.54 -34.29 39.21
N VAL A 697 13.34 -35.31 39.52
CA VAL A 697 13.37 -35.93 40.86
C VAL A 697 13.89 -34.94 41.91
N ASP A 698 14.98 -34.23 41.61
CA ASP A 698 15.54 -33.21 42.51
C ASP A 698 14.53 -32.10 42.80
N ALA A 699 13.83 -31.62 41.76
CA ALA A 699 12.78 -30.62 41.90
C ALA A 699 11.65 -31.11 42.82
N GLU A 700 11.22 -32.38 42.69
CA GLU A 700 10.24 -32.99 43.59
C GLU A 700 10.72 -33.03 45.04
N ILE A 701 11.97 -33.42 45.29
CA ILE A 701 12.55 -33.50 46.64
C ILE A 701 12.54 -32.11 47.29
N VAL A 702 13.05 -31.11 46.57
CA VAL A 702 13.14 -29.73 47.05
C VAL A 702 11.74 -29.16 47.34
N LEU A 703 10.80 -29.31 46.40
CA LEU A 703 9.46 -28.77 46.56
C LEU A 703 8.65 -29.52 47.60
N SER A 704 8.80 -30.83 47.74
CA SER A 704 8.22 -31.60 48.84
C SER A 704 8.57 -31.01 50.21
N GLY A 705 9.84 -30.64 50.42
CA GLY A 705 10.29 -29.97 51.64
C GLY A 705 9.68 -28.58 51.78
N ARG A 706 9.77 -27.75 50.73
CA ARG A 706 9.26 -26.37 50.72
C ARG A 706 7.77 -26.32 51.03
N TYR A 707 6.94 -27.14 50.38
CA TYR A 707 5.50 -27.20 50.63
C TYR A 707 5.20 -27.45 52.11
N ARG A 708 5.88 -28.42 52.71
CA ARG A 708 5.69 -28.75 54.13
C ARG A 708 6.13 -27.60 55.02
N TRP A 709 7.24 -26.93 54.74
CA TRP A 709 7.67 -25.75 55.50
C TRP A 709 6.69 -24.59 55.39
N VAL A 710 6.25 -24.23 54.19
CA VAL A 710 5.29 -23.11 53.99
C VAL A 710 3.97 -23.38 54.71
N LEU A 711 3.51 -24.62 54.69
CA LEU A 711 2.27 -25.02 55.37
C LEU A 711 2.41 -25.06 56.90
N SER A 712 3.58 -25.39 57.44
CA SER A 712 3.78 -25.62 58.88
C SER A 712 4.46 -24.48 59.64
N HIS A 713 5.15 -23.57 58.95
CA HIS A 713 5.90 -22.47 59.56
C HIS A 713 5.38 -21.12 59.04
N ASP A 714 5.51 -20.07 59.87
CA ASP A 714 5.19 -18.71 59.45
C ASP A 714 6.36 -18.12 58.65
N ARG A 715 6.11 -17.84 57.37
CA ARG A 715 7.04 -17.21 56.43
C ARG A 715 8.49 -17.75 56.48
N PRO A 716 8.70 -19.08 56.36
CA PRO A 716 10.04 -19.64 56.42
C PRO A 716 10.93 -19.14 55.28
N PRO A 717 12.24 -19.00 55.49
CA PRO A 717 13.18 -18.75 54.40
C PRO A 717 13.32 -20.00 53.52
N LEU A 718 13.32 -19.81 52.19
CA LEU A 718 13.58 -20.88 51.23
C LEU A 718 14.92 -20.64 50.54
N LEU A 719 15.81 -21.62 50.65
CA LEU A 719 17.11 -21.60 49.99
C LEU A 719 16.96 -21.95 48.51
N GLY A 720 17.56 -21.17 47.62
CA GLY A 720 17.78 -21.55 46.22
C GLY A 720 18.75 -22.73 46.11
N TYR A 721 18.78 -23.39 44.96
CA TYR A 721 19.80 -24.39 44.68
C TYR A 721 20.28 -24.28 43.24
N ASP A 722 21.55 -24.60 43.03
CA ASP A 722 22.20 -24.60 41.73
C ASP A 722 21.86 -25.90 40.99
N GLN A 723 20.88 -25.84 40.09
CA GLN A 723 20.39 -26.99 39.34
C GLN A 723 21.46 -27.64 38.46
N ASP A 724 22.35 -26.83 37.84
CA ASP A 724 23.39 -27.33 36.96
C ASP A 724 24.46 -28.06 37.79
N GLY A 725 24.83 -27.47 38.93
CA GLY A 725 25.72 -28.10 39.90
C GLY A 725 25.16 -29.40 40.49
N TRP A 726 23.84 -29.53 40.62
CA TRP A 726 23.22 -30.78 41.09
C TRP A 726 23.29 -31.87 40.02
N VAL A 727 22.89 -31.57 38.77
CA VAL A 727 22.99 -32.54 37.67
C VAL A 727 24.44 -33.01 37.48
N GLU A 728 25.40 -32.08 37.49
CA GLU A 728 26.83 -32.40 37.32
C GLU A 728 27.39 -33.27 38.47
N ARG A 729 27.00 -33.01 39.72
CA ARG A 729 27.60 -33.65 40.90
C ARG A 729 26.87 -34.90 41.38
N LEU A 730 25.56 -34.98 41.17
CA LEU A 730 24.73 -36.12 41.58
C LEU A 730 24.75 -37.25 40.55
N ARG A 731 25.18 -36.96 39.30
CA ARG A 731 25.48 -37.96 38.26
C ARG A 731 24.33 -38.92 37.96
N HIS A 732 23.14 -38.39 37.71
CA HIS A 732 21.95 -39.19 37.41
C HIS A 732 22.10 -40.16 36.22
N ASN A 733 23.06 -39.93 35.32
CA ASN A 733 23.39 -40.86 34.26
C ASN A 733 23.93 -42.23 34.76
N ASP A 734 24.47 -42.29 35.98
CA ASP A 734 24.96 -43.51 36.64
C ASP A 734 23.82 -44.31 37.32
N GLU A 735 22.62 -43.72 37.44
CA GLU A 735 21.48 -44.32 38.12
C GLU A 735 20.60 -45.20 37.20
N SER A 736 19.72 -45.98 37.84
CA SER A 736 18.67 -46.74 37.15
C SER A 736 17.50 -45.82 36.78
N PRO A 737 17.07 -45.75 35.49
CA PRO A 737 15.92 -44.97 35.08
C PRO A 737 14.62 -45.36 35.80
N ASP A 738 14.46 -46.66 36.08
CA ASP A 738 13.27 -47.19 36.76
C ASP A 738 13.23 -46.74 38.23
N GLU A 739 14.38 -46.70 38.91
CA GLU A 739 14.49 -46.24 40.30
C GLU A 739 14.22 -44.73 40.40
N LEU A 740 14.80 -43.92 39.51
CA LEU A 740 14.53 -42.49 39.43
C LEU A 740 13.05 -42.20 39.21
N LEU A 741 12.42 -42.93 38.28
CA LEU A 741 11.00 -42.78 37.99
C LEU A 741 10.12 -43.21 39.18
N GLU A 742 10.52 -44.25 39.92
CA GLU A 742 9.81 -44.68 41.13
C GLU A 742 9.88 -43.61 42.23
N VAL A 743 11.06 -43.02 42.46
CA VAL A 743 11.22 -41.92 43.43
C VAL A 743 10.35 -40.72 43.03
N PHE A 744 10.42 -40.29 41.77
CA PHE A 744 9.58 -39.22 41.23
C PHE A 744 8.09 -39.51 41.47
N SER A 745 7.64 -40.71 41.07
CA SER A 745 6.24 -41.13 41.18
C SER A 745 5.73 -41.12 42.61
N THR A 746 6.56 -41.58 43.55
CA THR A 746 6.24 -41.64 44.97
C THR A 746 6.08 -40.24 45.56
N LEU A 747 7.05 -39.36 45.32
CA LEU A 747 7.02 -37.98 45.81
C LEU A 747 5.85 -37.20 45.21
N ARG A 748 5.65 -37.31 43.89
CA ARG A 748 4.55 -36.65 43.18
C ARG A 748 3.19 -37.06 43.73
N THR A 749 2.97 -38.35 43.98
CA THR A 749 1.73 -38.86 44.57
C THR A 749 1.50 -38.28 45.97
N ALA A 750 2.55 -38.22 46.80
CA ALA A 750 2.46 -37.63 48.13
C ALA A 750 2.15 -36.13 48.09
N ASN A 751 2.76 -35.39 47.16
CA ASN A 751 2.57 -33.95 46.99
C ASN A 751 1.16 -33.61 46.44
N LEU A 752 0.62 -34.41 45.50
CA LEU A 752 -0.76 -34.24 45.02
C LEU A 752 -1.78 -34.47 46.13
N ARG A 753 -1.60 -35.51 46.96
CA ARG A 753 -2.45 -35.75 48.15
C ARG A 753 -2.37 -34.61 49.16
N LEU A 754 -1.18 -34.01 49.32
CA LEU A 754 -0.99 -32.83 50.17
C LEU A 754 -1.75 -31.62 49.62
N TRP A 755 -1.71 -31.39 48.31
CA TRP A 755 -2.45 -30.32 47.64
C TRP A 755 -3.97 -30.49 47.80
N ASP A 756 -4.49 -31.69 47.59
CA ASP A 756 -5.92 -32.00 47.67
C ASP A 756 -6.52 -31.73 49.05
N ARG A 757 -5.75 -32.01 50.12
CA ARG A 757 -6.19 -31.77 51.50
C ARG A 757 -5.91 -30.34 52.01
N SER A 758 -5.21 -29.51 51.25
CA SER A 758 -4.87 -28.14 51.64
C SER A 758 -5.99 -27.18 51.29
N SER A 759 -6.44 -26.39 52.27
CA SER A 759 -7.49 -25.38 52.09
C SER A 759 -7.04 -24.20 51.23
N ALA A 760 -7.98 -23.34 50.82
CA ALA A 760 -7.64 -22.11 50.11
C ALA A 760 -6.79 -21.15 50.97
N GLU A 761 -6.91 -21.20 52.29
CA GLU A 761 -6.06 -20.44 53.21
C GLU A 761 -4.64 -21.00 53.26
N ASP A 762 -4.51 -22.32 53.37
CA ASP A 762 -3.22 -23.02 53.34
C ASP A 762 -2.44 -22.71 52.06
N ARG A 763 -3.13 -22.71 50.92
CA ARG A 763 -2.56 -22.41 49.59
C ARG A 763 -2.04 -20.98 49.46
N ARG A 764 -2.62 -20.03 50.21
CA ARG A 764 -2.19 -18.62 50.26
C ARG A 764 -1.02 -18.38 51.21
N ARG A 765 -0.63 -19.35 52.05
CA ARG A 765 0.54 -19.20 52.92
C ARG A 765 1.80 -18.96 52.09
N VAL A 766 2.65 -18.05 52.58
CA VAL A 766 3.81 -17.52 51.86
C VAL A 766 5.09 -17.87 52.59
N ALA A 767 6.15 -18.13 51.84
CA ALA A 767 7.52 -18.22 52.30
C ALA A 767 8.43 -17.22 51.55
N LEU A 768 9.65 -17.01 52.04
CA LEU A 768 10.59 -16.03 51.48
C LEU A 768 11.74 -16.74 50.77
N HIS A 769 11.68 -16.82 49.43
CA HIS A 769 12.76 -17.35 48.62
C HIS A 769 13.94 -16.38 48.56
N ALA A 770 15.15 -16.88 48.81
CA ALA A 770 16.37 -16.08 48.89
C ALA A 770 16.64 -15.22 47.64
N GLU A 771 16.25 -15.72 46.47
CA GLU A 771 16.45 -15.05 45.17
C GLU A 771 15.18 -14.42 44.57
N ARG A 772 13.99 -14.94 44.93
CA ARG A 772 12.73 -14.62 44.23
C ARG A 772 11.70 -13.91 45.10
N GLY A 773 12.02 -13.68 46.38
CA GLY A 773 11.14 -13.00 47.31
C GLY A 773 9.97 -13.87 47.77
N ALA A 774 8.81 -13.24 48.00
CA ALA A 774 7.64 -13.91 48.56
C ALA A 774 7.01 -14.90 47.56
N GLU A 775 6.94 -16.19 47.94
CA GLU A 775 6.29 -17.24 47.14
C GLU A 775 5.20 -17.95 47.97
N SER A 776 3.98 -18.02 47.45
CA SER A 776 2.92 -18.79 48.08
C SER A 776 3.02 -20.28 47.75
N TYR A 777 2.40 -21.12 48.58
CA TYR A 777 2.28 -22.55 48.27
C TYR A 777 1.62 -22.78 46.90
N GLU A 778 0.53 -22.06 46.61
CA GLU A 778 -0.14 -22.10 45.31
C GLU A 778 0.78 -21.69 44.16
N LEU A 779 1.55 -20.61 44.32
CA LEU A 779 2.46 -20.14 43.28
C LEU A 779 3.51 -21.20 42.95
N MET A 780 4.17 -21.76 43.96
CA MET A 780 5.17 -22.82 43.75
C MET A 780 4.57 -24.07 43.10
N PHE A 781 3.36 -24.46 43.51
CA PHE A 781 2.67 -25.61 42.94
C PHE A 781 2.32 -25.38 41.46
N ARG A 782 1.88 -24.16 41.09
CA ARG A 782 1.64 -23.79 39.69
C ARG A 782 2.92 -23.75 38.87
N MET A 783 4.00 -23.20 39.43
CA MET A 783 5.29 -23.15 38.74
C MET A 783 5.84 -24.55 38.45
N LEU A 784 5.71 -25.50 39.38
CA LEU A 784 6.11 -26.89 39.15
C LEU A 784 5.39 -27.54 37.97
N ALA A 785 4.09 -27.26 37.80
CA ALA A 785 3.34 -27.77 36.66
C ALA A 785 3.84 -27.20 35.31
N GLY A 786 4.28 -25.93 35.30
CA GLY A 786 4.95 -25.33 34.15
C GLY A 786 6.35 -25.89 33.90
N HIS A 787 7.10 -26.12 34.98
CA HIS A 787 8.44 -26.71 34.98
C HIS A 787 8.46 -28.13 34.41
N ASP A 788 7.50 -28.97 34.79
CA ASP A 788 7.31 -30.31 34.19
C ASP A 788 7.16 -30.25 32.66
N ARG A 789 6.34 -29.31 32.16
CA ARG A 789 6.11 -29.15 30.72
C ARG A 789 7.37 -28.71 30.01
N PHE A 790 8.08 -27.74 30.59
CA PHE A 790 9.35 -27.25 30.08
C PHE A 790 10.35 -28.40 29.88
N HIS A 791 10.59 -29.22 30.91
CA HIS A 791 11.58 -30.30 30.80
C HIS A 791 11.10 -31.49 29.95
N LEU A 792 9.79 -31.79 29.90
CA LEU A 792 9.25 -32.77 28.96
C LEU A 792 9.47 -32.34 27.50
N ASP A 793 9.31 -31.05 27.19
CA ASP A 793 9.59 -30.51 25.86
C ASP A 793 11.11 -30.49 25.59
N GLN A 794 11.93 -30.16 26.58
CA GLN A 794 13.39 -30.25 26.49
C GLN A 794 13.86 -31.69 26.19
N MET A 795 13.31 -32.71 26.86
CA MET A 795 13.65 -34.11 26.59
C MET A 795 13.34 -34.49 25.14
N ARG A 796 12.17 -34.10 24.61
CA ARG A 796 11.82 -34.37 23.20
C ARG A 796 12.73 -33.64 22.24
N HIS A 797 13.11 -32.40 22.57
CA HIS A 797 14.05 -31.62 21.77
C HIS A 797 15.44 -32.27 21.75
N THR A 798 15.95 -32.69 22.91
CA THR A 798 17.21 -33.44 23.04
C THR A 798 17.21 -34.69 22.17
N LEU A 799 16.14 -35.49 22.19
CA LEU A 799 16.01 -36.66 21.32
C LEU A 799 15.98 -36.28 19.83
N GLY A 800 15.29 -35.21 19.48
CA GLY A 800 15.28 -34.67 18.11
C GLY A 800 16.68 -34.30 17.61
N LEU A 801 17.46 -33.60 18.43
CA LEU A 801 18.84 -33.22 18.11
C LEU A 801 19.76 -34.43 17.98
N ILE A 802 19.67 -35.39 18.92
CA ILE A 802 20.46 -36.63 18.89
C ILE A 802 20.18 -37.43 17.62
N ARG A 803 18.90 -37.52 17.22
CA ARG A 803 18.47 -38.24 16.01
C ARG A 803 18.87 -37.52 14.73
N ALA A 804 18.83 -36.19 14.70
CA ALA A 804 19.26 -35.38 13.55
C ALA A 804 20.79 -35.39 13.33
N ALA A 805 21.56 -35.68 14.38
CA ALA A 805 23.02 -35.82 14.31
C ALA A 805 23.49 -37.24 13.92
N ARG A 806 22.57 -38.16 13.64
CA ARG A 806 22.84 -39.49 13.05
C ARG A 806 22.68 -39.41 11.54
#